data_AF-A0A839VTV7-F1
#
_entry.id   AF-A0A839VTV7-F1
#
_cell.length_a   1.000
_cell.length_b   1.000
_cell.length_c   1.000
_cell.angle_alpha   90.00
_cell.angle_beta   90.00
_cell.angle_gamma   90.00
#
_symmetry.space_group_name_H-M   'P 1'
#
loop_
_entity.id
_entity.type
_entity.pdbx_description
1 polymer ?
#
loop_
_entity_poly.entity_id
_entity_poly.type
_entity_poly.pdbx_seq_one_letter_code
_entity_poly.pdbx_strand_id
1 'polypeptide(L)'
;MHYGQKSGLVCETEYLFQHPANIQRRGKMKQEIVIIATDQINKAGICIPASELMSGVETHSKDSVKAGLPPGTPSYIQHDMHRPAGWMEILGHVIDGAMVRLFGVFHQVETDEEKTALNSITSAYWSHFHREGMQVYQEELVQRISPSQLGDGVYLRIEACVISRINLAAELYPNLFSHSSGLVDKDGLTDYRALTKLLKQVQPGVFIDDERGLVLFAHRYFRRSFSHQNKLNGYFLNSFDVASADLDKVKPRLRLDPDLIGHSQTVNFLLEQEYWRGPRFTDDIASLPSGVTELKADNRNRYFEGVDRTQVWWKSAESRTEDDKNIEYRTFEIEELIENSADSLGNDYFGCRYAHAEYSLSLNSITHFDGAIRSYAANNYLDRIDTAIDRAGKRSDYTKLFRFDGPMPVDRWKRLLNDFFRGNPLVPEYLGTSEADEQQPSAPPPDEPAATEPDLCAMIVLEAPQTSDDWNRVQRFMINSWEMTLPNGQIVHAFETGCAAIEQFFRSKIQFNDAISVEFSDGKLNLPQMLFGNSPDFPQYMIDVVTGLAPALRVDIENSRITGVAVAITWQHDGLLTTLSIRGLADLVERVLRRLFEVVDPTEAASVWIEPLSQLIKELAPTGFPTINLTGVLQQRLMYEHSYEEPLTMRVDASIAQALASVGVSGSDIVGEPD
;
A
#
# COMPACT_ATOMS: atom_id res chain seq x y z
N MET A 1 -34.65 -7.13 12.92
CA MET A 1 -35.33 -6.48 11.78
C MET A 1 -35.40 -5.01 12.08
N HIS A 2 -34.81 -4.17 11.22
CA HIS A 2 -34.54 -2.72 11.44
C HIS A 2 -33.70 -2.44 12.71
N TYR A 3 -32.85 -1.43 12.81
CA TYR A 3 -32.10 -0.54 11.91
C TYR A 3 -30.97 -0.08 12.86
N GLY A 4 -29.70 -0.02 12.44
CA GLY A 4 -28.70 0.53 13.38
C GLY A 4 -27.23 0.45 12.97
N GLN A 5 -26.77 1.57 12.42
CA GLN A 5 -25.45 2.19 12.64
C GLN A 5 -24.19 1.69 11.90
N LYS A 6 -23.31 2.68 11.73
CA LYS A 6 -22.16 2.84 10.83
C LYS A 6 -20.84 2.43 11.51
N SER A 7 -19.79 2.18 10.72
CA SER A 7 -18.42 2.67 10.99
C SER A 7 -17.55 2.69 9.73
N GLY A 8 -16.82 3.79 9.50
CA GLY A 8 -15.64 3.89 8.61
C GLY A 8 -14.36 3.59 9.43
N LEU A 9 -13.10 3.66 8.95
CA LEU A 9 -12.49 4.76 8.21
C LEU A 9 -11.14 4.41 7.57
N VAL A 10 -10.81 5.16 6.51
CA VAL A 10 -9.44 5.49 6.09
C VAL A 10 -9.37 7.00 6.20
N CYS A 11 -8.45 7.53 6.99
CA CYS A 11 -8.26 8.97 7.18
C CYS A 11 -7.16 9.44 6.20
N GLU A 12 -7.56 10.19 5.18
CA GLU A 12 -6.70 11.21 4.55
C GLU A 12 -6.75 12.44 5.45
N THR A 13 -5.63 12.81 6.05
CA THR A 13 -5.50 14.07 6.79
C THR A 13 -5.26 15.23 5.80
N GLU A 14 -6.32 15.93 5.43
CA GLU A 14 -6.26 17.37 5.16
C GLU A 14 -6.74 18.13 6.41
N TYR A 15 -5.94 19.13 6.84
CA TYR A 15 -6.15 20.23 7.79
C TYR A 15 -5.19 20.27 8.99
N LEU A 16 -4.15 21.11 8.85
CA LEU A 16 -3.44 21.96 9.84
C LEU A 16 -2.28 22.58 9.03
N PHE A 17 -2.17 23.88 8.69
CA PHE A 17 -2.31 25.10 9.47
C PHE A 17 -2.57 26.34 8.58
N GLN A 18 -3.49 27.21 9.00
CA GLN A 18 -3.36 28.67 8.82
C GLN A 18 -2.80 29.28 10.11
N HIS A 19 -1.47 29.43 10.21
CA HIS A 19 -0.79 30.69 10.53
C HIS A 19 0.73 30.46 10.64
N PRO A 20 1.55 31.44 10.22
CA PRO A 20 2.92 31.22 9.77
C PRO A 20 3.93 31.39 10.90
N ALA A 21 4.80 30.40 11.07
CA ALA A 21 6.07 30.58 11.78
C ALA A 21 7.18 29.83 11.03
N ASN A 22 7.90 30.58 10.19
CA ASN A 22 9.25 30.30 9.69
C ASN A 22 9.58 28.85 9.29
N ILE A 23 9.06 28.42 8.13
CA ILE A 23 9.72 27.36 7.35
C ILE A 23 10.98 27.96 6.71
N GLN A 24 12.14 27.77 7.32
CA GLN A 24 13.40 27.83 6.59
C GLN A 24 13.47 26.60 5.68
N ARG A 25 12.94 26.72 4.45
CA ARG A 25 13.11 25.70 3.40
C ARG A 25 14.59 25.65 3.00
N ARG A 26 15.30 24.61 3.43
CA ARG A 26 16.54 24.14 2.83
C ARG A 26 16.36 22.68 2.39
N GLY A 27 16.01 22.49 1.12
CA GLY A 27 16.28 21.30 0.30
C GLY A 27 16.06 19.89 0.88
N LYS A 28 14.91 19.59 1.49
CA LYS A 28 14.49 18.21 1.80
C LYS A 28 13.15 17.91 1.15
N MET A 29 13.01 16.71 0.58
CA MET A 29 11.76 16.16 0.04
C MET A 29 10.61 16.34 1.03
N LYS A 30 9.39 16.56 0.52
CA LYS A 30 8.19 16.62 1.35
C LYS A 30 7.90 15.23 1.95
N GLN A 31 7.64 15.19 3.25
CA GLN A 31 7.45 13.97 4.03
C GLN A 31 6.06 13.96 4.67
N GLU A 32 5.36 12.83 4.55
CA GLU A 32 4.05 12.61 5.15
C GLU A 32 4.03 11.28 5.89
N ILE A 33 3.56 11.28 7.14
CA ILE A 33 3.34 10.02 7.89
C ILE A 33 2.04 9.41 7.40
N VAL A 34 2.07 8.13 7.07
CA VAL A 34 0.90 7.41 6.55
C VAL A 34 0.68 6.10 7.32
N ILE A 35 -0.59 5.72 7.42
CA ILE A 35 -0.99 4.36 7.80
C ILE A 35 -1.12 3.56 6.51
N ILE A 36 -0.25 2.59 6.32
CA ILE A 36 -0.18 1.78 5.10
C ILE A 36 -1.23 0.66 5.14
N ALA A 37 -1.34 -0.01 6.28
CA ALA A 37 -2.25 -1.14 6.47
C ALA A 37 -2.61 -1.32 7.95
N THR A 38 -3.66 -2.10 8.21
CA THR A 38 -4.11 -2.46 9.56
C THR A 38 -4.50 -3.94 9.63
N ASP A 39 -4.51 -4.51 10.83
CA ASP A 39 -5.05 -5.86 11.11
C ASP A 39 -6.59 -5.94 11.11
N GLN A 40 -7.28 -4.86 10.72
CA GLN A 40 -8.73 -4.80 10.64
C GLN A 40 -9.26 -5.31 9.30
N ILE A 41 -10.52 -5.77 9.31
CA ILE A 41 -11.23 -6.13 8.09
C ILE A 41 -11.44 -4.86 7.26
N ASN A 42 -10.85 -4.82 6.07
CA ASN A 42 -11.03 -3.71 5.14
C ASN A 42 -12.43 -3.75 4.47
N LYS A 43 -12.73 -2.71 3.68
CA LYS A 43 -14.00 -2.60 2.93
C LYS A 43 -14.24 -3.73 1.91
N ALA A 44 -13.24 -4.56 1.60
CA ALA A 44 -13.33 -5.70 0.69
C ALA A 44 -13.55 -7.01 1.47
N GLY A 45 -13.70 -6.94 2.79
CA GLY A 45 -13.85 -8.11 3.64
C GLY A 45 -12.54 -8.88 3.86
N ILE A 46 -11.40 -8.27 3.56
CA ILE A 46 -10.07 -8.89 3.72
C ILE A 46 -9.46 -8.40 5.03
N CYS A 47 -8.95 -9.35 5.81
CA CYS A 47 -8.11 -9.09 6.97
C CYS A 47 -6.70 -9.58 6.66
N ILE A 48 -5.68 -8.75 6.92
CA ILE A 48 -4.28 -9.16 6.88
C ILE A 48 -3.82 -9.23 8.34
N PRO A 49 -3.52 -10.43 8.88
CA PRO A 49 -3.07 -10.57 10.26
C PRO A 49 -1.82 -9.71 10.54
N ALA A 50 -1.64 -9.29 11.79
CA ALA A 50 -0.46 -8.52 12.19
C ALA A 50 0.84 -9.33 11.98
N SER A 51 0.78 -10.65 12.14
CA SER A 51 1.90 -11.55 11.84
C SER A 51 2.33 -11.48 10.36
N GLU A 52 1.36 -11.42 9.43
CA GLU A 52 1.62 -11.35 7.99
C GLU A 52 2.15 -9.97 7.58
N LEU A 53 1.59 -8.89 8.17
CA LEU A 53 2.12 -7.53 7.98
C LEU A 53 3.58 -7.44 8.44
N MET A 54 3.89 -7.98 9.63
CA MET A 54 5.24 -7.98 10.18
C MET A 54 6.19 -8.85 9.34
N SER A 55 5.77 -10.04 8.95
CA SER A 55 6.58 -10.93 8.11
C SER A 55 6.94 -10.28 6.76
N GLY A 56 5.99 -9.55 6.16
CA GLY A 56 6.24 -8.77 4.95
C GLY A 56 7.34 -7.72 5.13
N VAL A 57 7.35 -7.02 6.27
CA VAL A 57 8.42 -6.04 6.59
C VAL A 57 9.76 -6.73 6.85
N GLU A 58 9.77 -7.86 7.57
CA GLU A 58 10.99 -8.65 7.81
C GLU A 58 11.66 -9.10 6.52
N THR A 59 10.88 -9.69 5.60
CA THR A 59 11.36 -10.12 4.28
C THR A 59 11.85 -8.92 3.48
N HIS A 60 11.05 -7.85 3.40
CA HIS A 60 11.37 -6.67 2.60
C HIS A 60 12.64 -5.97 3.08
N SER A 61 12.85 -5.85 4.40
CA SER A 61 14.06 -5.26 4.96
C SER A 61 15.31 -6.06 4.60
N LYS A 62 15.24 -7.40 4.66
CA LYS A 62 16.36 -8.28 4.26
C LYS A 62 16.65 -8.20 2.76
N ASP A 63 15.60 -8.19 1.94
CA ASP A 63 15.72 -8.08 0.48
C ASP A 63 16.33 -6.73 0.07
N SER A 64 15.92 -5.64 0.73
CA SER A 64 16.46 -4.29 0.47
C SER A 64 17.97 -4.22 0.74
N VAL A 65 18.43 -4.80 1.87
CA VAL A 65 19.86 -4.92 2.18
C VAL A 65 20.61 -5.71 1.12
N LYS A 66 20.09 -6.88 0.76
CA LYS A 66 20.67 -7.76 -0.25
C LYS A 66 20.78 -7.05 -1.61
N ALA A 67 19.79 -6.22 -1.94
CA ALA A 67 19.74 -5.46 -3.18
C ALA A 67 20.60 -4.18 -3.17
N GLY A 68 21.11 -3.76 -2.00
CA GLY A 68 21.78 -2.46 -1.84
C GLY A 68 20.83 -1.28 -2.06
N LEU A 69 19.55 -1.45 -1.75
CA LEU A 69 18.50 -0.44 -1.86
C LEU A 69 18.17 0.13 -0.47
N PRO A 70 17.79 1.41 -0.36
CA PRO A 70 17.30 1.93 0.89
C PRO A 70 15.98 1.24 1.27
N PRO A 71 15.64 1.19 2.57
CA PRO A 71 14.42 0.57 3.04
C PRO A 71 13.20 1.27 2.44
N GLY A 72 12.19 0.47 2.07
CA GLY A 72 10.94 0.97 1.50
C GLY A 72 10.63 0.50 0.07
N THR A 73 9.54 1.02 -0.49
CA THR A 73 9.03 0.61 -1.80
C THR A 73 8.66 1.82 -2.66
N PRO A 74 8.75 1.73 -3.99
CA PRO A 74 8.28 2.80 -4.85
C PRO A 74 6.76 2.95 -4.76
N SER A 75 6.29 4.20 -4.73
CA SER A 75 4.87 4.56 -4.70
C SER A 75 4.44 5.21 -6.00
N TYR A 76 3.21 4.93 -6.41
CA TYR A 76 2.69 5.27 -7.74
C TYR A 76 1.34 5.96 -7.67
N ILE A 77 1.07 6.82 -8.65
CA ILE A 77 -0.26 7.40 -8.84
C ILE A 77 -1.19 6.31 -9.35
N GLN A 78 -2.27 6.04 -8.61
CA GLN A 78 -3.32 5.07 -8.96
C GLN A 78 -2.81 3.69 -9.39
N HIS A 79 -1.81 3.17 -8.68
CA HIS A 79 -1.19 1.87 -8.97
C HIS A 79 -0.58 1.74 -10.38
N ASP A 80 -0.37 2.85 -11.09
CA ASP A 80 0.28 2.83 -12.40
C ASP A 80 1.80 2.94 -12.26
N MET A 81 2.49 1.84 -12.53
CA MET A 81 3.94 1.71 -12.42
C MET A 81 4.72 2.64 -13.36
N HIS A 82 4.05 3.23 -14.36
CA HIS A 82 4.64 4.26 -15.23
C HIS A 82 4.56 5.67 -14.64
N ARG A 83 3.92 5.83 -13.47
CA ARG A 83 3.63 7.12 -12.84
C ARG A 83 4.16 7.17 -11.40
N PRO A 84 5.49 7.12 -11.20
CA PRO A 84 6.09 7.17 -9.87
C PRO A 84 5.78 8.51 -9.19
N ALA A 85 5.35 8.45 -7.94
CA ALA A 85 4.97 9.60 -7.10
C ALA A 85 5.97 9.88 -5.99
N GLY A 86 6.65 8.84 -5.50
CA GLY A 86 7.58 8.96 -4.37
C GLY A 86 8.07 7.61 -3.87
N TRP A 87 8.68 7.63 -2.69
CA TRP A 87 9.19 6.45 -2.01
C TRP A 87 8.49 6.25 -0.67
N MET A 88 8.02 5.04 -0.39
CA MET A 88 7.38 4.68 0.87
C MET A 88 8.37 3.97 1.78
N GLU A 89 8.88 4.68 2.77
CA GLU A 89 9.71 4.09 3.82
C GLU A 89 8.82 3.51 4.93
N ILE A 90 9.14 2.31 5.40
CA ILE A 90 8.41 1.68 6.51
C ILE A 90 9.02 2.14 7.84
N LEU A 91 8.18 2.64 8.75
CA LEU A 91 8.62 3.01 10.11
C LEU A 91 8.47 1.84 11.09
N GLY A 92 7.37 1.10 11.01
CA GLY A 92 7.11 -0.01 11.95
C GLY A 92 5.63 -0.23 12.24
N HIS A 93 5.36 -1.11 13.19
CA HIS A 93 4.01 -1.49 13.59
C HIS A 93 3.65 -0.85 14.92
N VAL A 94 2.55 -0.10 14.97
CA VAL A 94 2.00 0.43 16.22
C VAL A 94 0.80 -0.41 16.64
N ILE A 95 0.78 -0.80 17.90
CA ILE A 95 -0.21 -1.65 18.54
C ILE A 95 -0.90 -0.82 19.62
N ASP A 96 -2.23 -0.79 19.62
CA ASP A 96 -3.02 -0.30 20.74
C ASP A 96 -4.19 -1.26 21.04
N GLY A 97 -5.05 -0.87 21.99
CA GLY A 97 -6.20 -1.69 22.37
C GLY A 97 -7.27 -1.85 21.30
N ALA A 98 -7.17 -1.16 20.16
CA ALA A 98 -8.12 -1.29 19.05
C ALA A 98 -7.57 -2.18 17.93
N MET A 99 -6.32 -1.98 17.50
CA MET A 99 -5.77 -2.60 16.29
C MET A 99 -4.23 -2.56 16.23
N VAL A 100 -3.67 -3.24 15.24
CA VAL A 100 -2.28 -3.07 14.78
C VAL A 100 -2.26 -2.25 13.49
N ARG A 101 -1.38 -1.25 13.41
CA ARG A 101 -1.19 -0.37 12.24
C ARG A 101 0.25 -0.44 11.74
N LEU A 102 0.42 -0.64 10.44
CA LEU A 102 1.70 -0.46 9.78
C LEU A 102 1.86 1.01 9.38
N PHE A 103 2.88 1.67 9.93
CA PHE A 103 3.21 3.06 9.65
C PHE A 103 4.37 3.17 8.68
N GLY A 104 4.35 4.23 7.88
CA GLY A 104 5.45 4.63 7.02
C GLY A 104 5.56 6.13 6.83
N VAL A 105 6.63 6.54 6.16
CA VAL A 105 6.83 7.90 5.67
C VAL A 105 6.82 7.86 4.15
N PHE A 106 5.91 8.63 3.57
CA PHE A 106 5.90 8.89 2.14
C PHE A 106 6.81 10.07 1.83
N HIS A 107 7.86 9.81 1.07
CA HIS A 107 8.76 10.83 0.52
C HIS A 107 8.27 11.22 -0.87
N GLN A 108 7.56 12.34 -0.94
CA GLN A 108 6.99 12.85 -2.18
C GLN A 108 8.05 13.58 -3.01
N VAL A 109 8.08 13.29 -4.31
CA VAL A 109 8.93 13.98 -5.27
C VAL A 109 8.28 15.28 -5.75
N GLU A 110 9.02 16.37 -5.72
CA GLU A 110 8.59 17.70 -6.17
C GLU A 110 9.48 18.29 -7.27
N THR A 111 10.75 17.86 -7.41
CA THR A 111 11.68 18.38 -8.42
C THR A 111 12.11 17.36 -9.48
N ASP A 112 12.64 17.83 -10.61
CA ASP A 112 13.15 16.97 -11.69
C ASP A 112 14.37 16.15 -11.26
N GLU A 113 15.23 16.70 -10.39
CA GLU A 113 16.35 15.97 -9.80
C GLU A 113 15.87 14.83 -8.91
N GLU A 114 14.89 15.10 -8.04
CA GLU A 114 14.26 14.09 -7.19
C GLU A 114 13.57 13.01 -8.03
N LYS A 115 12.89 13.41 -9.12
CA LYS A 115 12.28 12.47 -10.08
C LYS A 115 13.30 11.57 -10.77
N THR A 116 14.46 12.14 -11.15
CA THR A 116 15.55 11.36 -11.75
C THR A 116 16.15 10.36 -10.76
N ALA A 117 16.34 10.78 -9.51
CA ALA A 117 16.78 9.90 -8.44
C ALA A 117 15.76 8.79 -8.17
N LEU A 118 14.46 9.13 -8.08
CA LEU A 118 13.38 8.18 -7.89
C LEU A 118 13.29 7.15 -9.04
N ASN A 119 13.45 7.58 -10.29
CA ASN A 119 13.44 6.67 -11.43
C ASN A 119 14.60 5.67 -11.36
N SER A 120 15.78 6.13 -10.93
CA SER A 120 16.98 5.29 -10.81
C SER A 120 16.80 4.20 -9.75
N ILE A 121 16.36 4.59 -8.55
CA ILE A 121 16.10 3.62 -7.46
C ILE A 121 14.93 2.69 -7.79
N THR A 122 13.86 3.21 -8.40
CA THR A 122 12.68 2.42 -8.81
C THR A 122 13.07 1.35 -9.84
N SER A 123 13.88 1.72 -10.83
CA SER A 123 14.39 0.78 -11.83
C SER A 123 15.25 -0.32 -11.18
N ALA A 124 16.12 0.04 -10.24
CA ALA A 124 16.93 -0.92 -9.49
C ALA A 124 16.06 -1.85 -8.63
N TYR A 125 15.04 -1.31 -7.96
CA TYR A 125 14.05 -2.06 -7.19
C TYR A 125 13.33 -3.12 -8.02
N TRP A 126 12.70 -2.74 -9.12
CA TRP A 126 11.98 -3.70 -9.97
C TRP A 126 12.90 -4.70 -10.65
N SER A 127 14.10 -4.27 -11.04
CA SER A 127 15.13 -5.17 -11.56
C SER A 127 15.51 -6.25 -10.54
N HIS A 128 15.61 -5.89 -9.26
CA HIS A 128 15.84 -6.86 -8.19
C HIS A 128 14.61 -7.76 -7.99
N PHE A 129 13.42 -7.16 -7.82
CA PHE A 129 12.16 -7.87 -7.59
C PHE A 129 11.84 -8.93 -8.67
N HIS A 130 12.12 -8.63 -9.94
CA HIS A 130 11.88 -9.56 -11.04
C HIS A 130 12.92 -10.69 -11.14
N ARG A 131 14.08 -10.57 -10.48
CA ARG A 131 15.16 -11.57 -10.53
C ARG A 131 15.23 -12.43 -9.26
N GLU A 132 14.99 -11.83 -8.10
CA GLU A 132 15.17 -12.47 -6.80
C GLU A 132 14.24 -13.67 -6.62
N GLY A 133 14.82 -14.83 -6.31
CA GLY A 133 14.08 -16.09 -6.11
C GLY A 133 13.51 -16.73 -7.39
N MET A 134 13.83 -16.21 -8.59
CA MET A 134 13.19 -16.65 -9.83
C MET A 134 14.01 -17.66 -10.65
N GLN A 135 15.30 -17.88 -10.35
CA GLN A 135 16.20 -18.67 -11.22
C GLN A 135 15.66 -20.07 -11.54
N VAL A 136 15.19 -20.80 -10.53
CA VAL A 136 14.69 -22.18 -10.70
C VAL A 136 13.51 -22.20 -11.67
N TYR A 137 12.58 -21.26 -11.54
CA TYR A 137 11.39 -21.19 -12.40
C TYR A 137 11.72 -20.73 -13.83
N GLN A 138 12.75 -19.88 -13.98
CA GLN A 138 13.25 -19.49 -15.31
C GLN A 138 13.87 -20.71 -16.01
N GLU A 139 14.68 -21.50 -15.32
CA GLU A 139 15.25 -22.75 -15.86
C GLU A 139 14.17 -23.75 -16.24
N GLU A 140 13.15 -23.92 -15.39
CA GLU A 140 12.01 -24.80 -15.70
C GLU A 140 11.19 -24.31 -16.90
N LEU A 141 10.96 -22.99 -17.04
CA LEU A 141 10.33 -22.43 -18.24
C LEU A 141 11.17 -22.71 -19.50
N VAL A 142 12.49 -22.59 -19.40
CA VAL A 142 13.43 -22.91 -20.51
C VAL A 142 13.42 -24.40 -20.86
N GLN A 143 13.11 -25.28 -19.92
CA GLN A 143 12.97 -26.72 -20.21
C GLN A 143 11.61 -27.06 -20.83
N ARG A 144 10.54 -26.36 -20.42
CA ARG A 144 9.18 -26.56 -20.94
C ARG A 144 8.97 -25.94 -22.33
N ILE A 145 9.74 -24.92 -22.66
CA ILE A 145 9.71 -24.19 -23.93
C ILE A 145 11.00 -24.51 -24.70
N SER A 146 10.95 -24.72 -26.01
CA SER A 146 12.20 -25.01 -26.74
C SER A 146 13.15 -23.79 -26.68
N PRO A 147 14.46 -23.95 -26.39
CA PRO A 147 15.41 -22.82 -26.28
C PRO A 147 15.47 -21.93 -27.52
N SER A 148 15.25 -22.49 -28.72
CA SER A 148 15.19 -21.75 -29.98
C SER A 148 14.01 -20.77 -30.06
N GLN A 149 12.97 -20.96 -29.24
CA GLN A 149 11.76 -20.13 -29.21
C GLN A 149 11.88 -18.98 -28.19
N LEU A 150 12.85 -19.01 -27.28
CA LEU A 150 12.95 -18.04 -26.17
C LEU A 150 13.64 -16.73 -26.58
N GLY A 151 14.69 -16.80 -27.40
CA GLY A 151 15.41 -15.61 -27.90
C GLY A 151 15.80 -14.61 -26.78
N ASP A 152 15.64 -13.32 -27.07
CA ASP A 152 15.92 -12.20 -26.14
C ASP A 152 14.73 -11.90 -25.19
N GLY A 153 14.01 -12.93 -24.75
CA GLY A 153 12.84 -12.78 -23.87
C GLY A 153 13.18 -12.12 -22.53
N VAL A 154 12.26 -11.30 -22.03
CA VAL A 154 12.40 -10.61 -20.74
C VAL A 154 11.64 -11.37 -19.67
N TYR A 155 12.32 -11.69 -18.57
CA TYR A 155 11.69 -12.34 -17.42
C TYR A 155 11.11 -11.31 -16.46
N LEU A 156 9.87 -11.53 -16.04
CA LEU A 156 9.17 -10.66 -15.10
C LEU A 156 8.53 -11.50 -14.01
N ARG A 157 8.32 -10.86 -12.85
CA ARG A 157 7.48 -11.39 -11.76
C ARG A 157 6.23 -10.52 -11.67
N ILE A 158 5.10 -11.08 -12.08
CA ILE A 158 3.78 -10.42 -12.09
C ILE A 158 2.76 -11.34 -11.40
N GLU A 159 1.62 -11.64 -12.02
CA GLU A 159 0.69 -12.72 -11.63
C GLU A 159 1.31 -14.14 -11.65
N ALA A 160 2.52 -14.28 -12.20
CA ALA A 160 3.37 -15.46 -12.13
C ALA A 160 4.83 -15.07 -12.43
N CYS A 161 5.77 -16.02 -12.32
CA CYS A 161 7.01 -15.98 -13.08
C CYS A 161 6.67 -16.06 -14.56
N VAL A 162 7.06 -15.07 -15.36
CA VAL A 162 6.76 -15.04 -16.79
C VAL A 162 7.98 -14.74 -17.62
N ILE A 163 7.93 -15.17 -18.88
CA ILE A 163 8.78 -14.67 -19.95
C ILE A 163 7.92 -13.93 -20.97
N SER A 164 8.34 -12.72 -21.31
CA SER A 164 7.71 -11.86 -22.32
C SER A 164 8.60 -11.78 -23.55
N ARG A 165 8.06 -12.18 -24.70
CA ARG A 165 8.71 -12.09 -26.00
C ARG A 165 7.61 -12.03 -27.06
N ILE A 166 7.75 -11.13 -28.03
CA ILE A 166 6.78 -10.94 -29.11
C ILE A 166 6.33 -12.29 -29.70
N ASN A 167 5.01 -12.51 -29.75
CA ASN A 167 4.33 -13.70 -30.27
C ASN A 167 4.68 -15.05 -29.62
N LEU A 168 5.36 -15.10 -28.46
CA LEU A 168 5.72 -16.36 -27.81
C LEU A 168 4.52 -17.27 -27.50
N ALA A 169 3.46 -16.73 -26.90
CA ALA A 169 2.26 -17.51 -26.61
C ALA A 169 1.54 -17.91 -27.91
N ALA A 170 1.51 -17.01 -28.90
CA ALA A 170 0.90 -17.29 -30.20
C ALA A 170 1.60 -18.43 -30.96
N GLU A 171 2.92 -18.53 -30.88
CA GLU A 171 3.71 -19.62 -31.48
C GLU A 171 3.51 -20.96 -30.76
N LEU A 172 3.39 -20.94 -29.43
CA LEU A 172 3.20 -22.15 -28.61
C LEU A 172 1.77 -22.69 -28.64
N TYR A 173 0.79 -21.80 -28.83
CA TYR A 173 -0.65 -22.10 -28.84
C TYR A 173 -1.34 -21.58 -30.10
N PRO A 174 -0.93 -21.98 -31.31
CA PRO A 174 -1.50 -21.43 -32.55
C PRO A 174 -3.02 -21.65 -32.65
N ASN A 175 -3.56 -22.69 -31.99
CA ASN A 175 -5.00 -22.93 -31.89
C ASN A 175 -5.77 -21.86 -31.10
N LEU A 176 -5.11 -21.10 -30.23
CA LEU A 176 -5.71 -20.04 -29.42
C LEU A 176 -5.49 -18.63 -29.99
N PHE A 177 -4.67 -18.48 -31.04
CA PHE A 177 -4.33 -17.18 -31.64
C PHE A 177 -4.58 -17.09 -33.15
N SER A 178 -4.65 -18.22 -33.87
CA SER A 178 -4.89 -18.24 -35.32
C SER A 178 -6.36 -18.45 -35.66
N HIS A 179 -6.86 -17.68 -36.64
CA HIS A 179 -8.20 -17.85 -37.23
C HIS A 179 -8.41 -19.23 -37.86
N SER A 180 -7.34 -19.91 -38.29
CA SER A 180 -7.43 -21.24 -38.90
C SER A 180 -7.89 -22.33 -37.92
N SER A 181 -7.87 -22.06 -36.61
CA SER A 181 -8.28 -22.99 -35.56
C SER A 181 -9.80 -23.17 -35.41
N GLY A 182 -10.59 -22.20 -35.89
CA GLY A 182 -12.02 -22.11 -35.60
C GLY A 182 -12.38 -21.63 -34.18
N LEU A 183 -11.40 -21.54 -33.26
CA LEU A 183 -11.60 -20.99 -31.90
C LEU A 183 -11.45 -19.47 -31.86
N VAL A 184 -10.69 -18.90 -32.80
CA VAL A 184 -10.40 -17.47 -32.88
C VAL A 184 -11.17 -16.84 -34.03
N ASP A 185 -11.92 -15.77 -33.75
CA ASP A 185 -12.65 -15.04 -34.79
C ASP A 185 -11.74 -14.09 -35.58
N LYS A 186 -12.24 -13.49 -36.67
CA LYS A 186 -11.51 -12.55 -37.53
C LYS A 186 -10.90 -11.33 -36.84
N ASP A 187 -11.34 -10.99 -35.63
CA ASP A 187 -10.85 -9.83 -34.86
C ASP A 187 -9.70 -10.25 -33.90
N GLY A 188 -9.36 -11.54 -33.88
CA GLY A 188 -8.34 -12.12 -33.00
C GLY A 188 -8.86 -12.45 -31.60
N LEU A 189 -10.18 -12.65 -31.45
CA LEU A 189 -10.79 -12.97 -30.17
C LEU A 189 -11.07 -14.48 -30.04
N THR A 190 -10.54 -15.09 -28.99
CA THR A 190 -10.71 -16.51 -28.65
C THR A 190 -12.10 -16.73 -28.04
N ASP A 191 -12.78 -17.81 -28.45
CA ASP A 191 -14.01 -18.28 -27.80
C ASP A 191 -13.72 -18.61 -26.33
N TYR A 192 -14.32 -17.83 -25.43
CA TYR A 192 -14.00 -17.91 -24.00
C TYR A 192 -14.53 -19.19 -23.34
N ARG A 193 -15.67 -19.72 -23.83
CA ARG A 193 -16.24 -20.97 -23.31
C ARG A 193 -15.45 -22.17 -23.78
N ALA A 194 -14.87 -22.11 -24.98
CA ALA A 194 -13.93 -23.13 -25.42
C ALA A 194 -12.61 -23.05 -24.64
N LEU A 195 -12.10 -21.83 -24.43
CA LEU A 195 -10.88 -21.58 -23.66
C LEU A 195 -10.96 -22.17 -22.24
N THR A 196 -12.02 -21.87 -21.50
CA THR A 196 -12.22 -22.33 -20.11
C THR A 196 -12.51 -23.83 -19.97
N LYS A 197 -12.83 -24.51 -21.08
CA LYS A 197 -12.88 -25.99 -21.14
C LYS A 197 -11.51 -26.60 -21.39
N LEU A 198 -10.64 -25.90 -22.13
CA LEU A 198 -9.30 -26.36 -22.47
C LEU A 198 -8.30 -26.07 -21.34
N LEU A 199 -8.43 -24.92 -20.69
CA LEU A 199 -7.51 -24.42 -19.69
C LEU A 199 -8.24 -24.12 -18.39
N LYS A 200 -7.56 -24.36 -17.27
CA LYS A 200 -8.10 -24.05 -15.95
C LYS A 200 -7.89 -22.57 -15.65
N GLN A 201 -8.97 -21.82 -15.54
CA GLN A 201 -8.90 -20.46 -15.01
C GLN A 201 -8.64 -20.50 -13.50
N VAL A 202 -7.59 -19.81 -13.05
CA VAL A 202 -7.18 -19.77 -11.63
C VAL A 202 -7.40 -18.40 -11.00
N GLN A 203 -7.47 -17.36 -11.83
CA GLN A 203 -7.90 -16.02 -11.44
C GLN A 203 -8.46 -15.29 -12.69
N PRO A 204 -9.16 -14.16 -12.53
CA PRO A 204 -9.70 -13.41 -13.66
C PRO A 204 -8.64 -13.11 -14.74
N GLY A 205 -8.83 -13.68 -15.94
CA GLY A 205 -7.92 -13.54 -17.07
C GLY A 205 -6.59 -14.28 -16.99
N VAL A 206 -6.42 -15.27 -16.11
CA VAL A 206 -5.21 -16.11 -16.06
C VAL A 206 -5.58 -17.59 -16.08
N PHE A 207 -4.99 -18.30 -17.03
CA PHE A 207 -5.37 -19.65 -17.42
C PHE A 207 -4.17 -20.59 -17.38
N ILE A 208 -4.29 -21.71 -16.67
CA ILE A 208 -3.27 -22.75 -16.58
C ILE A 208 -3.56 -23.84 -17.60
N ASP A 209 -2.53 -24.18 -18.38
CA ASP A 209 -2.40 -25.46 -19.07
C ASP A 209 -1.70 -26.44 -18.12
N ASP A 210 -2.48 -27.32 -17.49
CA ASP A 210 -1.95 -28.32 -16.54
C ASP A 210 -1.08 -29.37 -17.25
N GLU A 211 -1.32 -29.65 -18.53
CA GLU A 211 -0.54 -30.64 -19.30
C GLU A 211 0.87 -30.14 -19.58
N ARG A 212 1.00 -28.85 -19.91
CA ARG A 212 2.30 -28.21 -20.21
C ARG A 212 2.94 -27.54 -19.00
N GLY A 213 2.19 -27.36 -17.91
CA GLY A 213 2.61 -26.59 -16.76
C GLY A 213 2.87 -25.11 -17.11
N LEU A 214 2.11 -24.56 -18.05
CA LEU A 214 2.28 -23.19 -18.55
C LEU A 214 1.05 -22.34 -18.22
N VAL A 215 1.24 -21.03 -18.22
CA VAL A 215 0.18 -20.05 -17.91
C VAL A 215 0.01 -19.09 -19.09
N LEU A 216 -1.24 -18.86 -19.47
CA LEU A 216 -1.66 -17.86 -20.45
C LEU A 216 -2.46 -16.75 -19.76
N PHE A 217 -2.44 -15.56 -20.36
CA PHE A 217 -3.02 -14.36 -19.80
C PHE A 217 -3.98 -13.71 -20.78
N ALA A 218 -4.99 -13.00 -20.26
CA ALA A 218 -5.73 -12.00 -21.01
C ALA A 218 -4.78 -10.91 -21.50
N HIS A 219 -5.09 -10.29 -22.63
CA HIS A 219 -4.22 -9.32 -23.30
C HIS A 219 -3.75 -8.19 -22.37
N ARG A 220 -2.46 -7.79 -22.45
CA ARG A 220 -1.88 -6.66 -21.71
C ARG A 220 -2.67 -5.34 -21.73
N TYR A 221 -3.56 -5.16 -22.70
CA TYR A 221 -4.39 -3.95 -22.79
C TYR A 221 -5.52 -3.90 -21.76
N PHE A 222 -5.73 -4.97 -21.00
CA PHE A 222 -6.52 -4.94 -19.77
C PHE A 222 -5.74 -4.38 -18.57
N ARG A 223 -4.47 -4.00 -18.72
CA ARG A 223 -3.62 -3.44 -17.66
C ARG A 223 -3.56 -1.91 -17.80
N ARG A 224 -3.34 -1.20 -16.68
CA ARG A 224 -3.08 0.27 -16.71
C ARG A 224 -1.90 0.57 -17.64
N SER A 225 -1.99 1.67 -18.38
CA SER A 225 -0.98 2.06 -19.37
C SER A 225 -0.59 0.95 -20.36
N PHE A 226 -1.47 -0.05 -20.55
CA PHE A 226 -1.34 -1.16 -21.50
C PHE A 226 -0.06 -2.01 -21.35
N SER A 227 0.51 -2.01 -20.14
CA SER A 227 1.85 -2.54 -19.84
C SER A 227 1.83 -3.77 -18.94
N HIS A 228 2.73 -4.73 -19.21
CA HIS A 228 2.96 -5.90 -18.34
C HIS A 228 3.44 -5.55 -16.94
N GLN A 229 3.95 -4.33 -16.71
CA GLN A 229 4.32 -3.89 -15.36
C GLN A 229 3.08 -3.79 -14.44
N ASN A 230 1.94 -3.35 -14.99
CA ASN A 230 0.72 -3.16 -14.22
C ASN A 230 -0.11 -4.44 -14.14
N LYS A 231 -0.92 -4.59 -13.10
CA LYS A 231 -1.85 -5.72 -12.93
C LYS A 231 -2.98 -5.70 -13.98
N LEU A 232 -3.51 -6.89 -14.33
CA LEU A 232 -4.77 -7.01 -15.08
C LEU A 232 -5.95 -6.34 -14.36
N ASN A 233 -6.88 -5.76 -15.12
CA ASN A 233 -8.17 -5.27 -14.63
C ASN A 233 -9.06 -6.45 -14.20
N GLY A 234 -8.80 -6.95 -12.99
CA GLY A 234 -9.51 -8.08 -12.40
C GLY A 234 -11.00 -7.83 -12.19
N TYR A 235 -11.42 -6.57 -11.99
CA TYR A 235 -12.84 -6.22 -11.86
C TYR A 235 -13.60 -6.52 -13.16
N PHE A 236 -13.08 -6.01 -14.29
CA PHE A 236 -13.68 -6.29 -15.60
C PHE A 236 -13.67 -7.77 -15.93
N LEU A 237 -12.51 -8.43 -15.76
CA LEU A 237 -12.35 -9.84 -16.10
C LEU A 237 -13.21 -10.76 -15.21
N ASN A 238 -13.46 -10.38 -13.96
CA ASN A 238 -14.39 -11.08 -13.07
C ASN A 238 -15.84 -10.88 -13.51
N SER A 239 -16.25 -9.63 -13.79
CA SER A 239 -17.59 -9.35 -14.33
C SER A 239 -17.82 -10.03 -15.69
N PHE A 240 -16.78 -10.14 -16.51
CA PHE A 240 -16.78 -10.86 -17.77
C PHE A 240 -17.07 -12.35 -17.57
N ASP A 241 -16.37 -12.97 -16.62
CA ASP A 241 -16.56 -14.38 -16.29
C ASP A 241 -17.97 -14.66 -15.74
N VAL A 242 -18.44 -13.83 -14.80
CA VAL A 242 -19.81 -13.91 -14.26
C VAL A 242 -20.85 -13.77 -15.38
N ALA A 243 -20.69 -12.80 -16.28
CA ALA A 243 -21.61 -12.64 -17.41
C ALA A 243 -21.56 -13.84 -18.37
N SER A 244 -20.39 -14.42 -18.61
CA SER A 244 -20.22 -15.64 -19.42
C SER A 244 -20.96 -16.84 -18.82
N ALA A 245 -20.87 -17.01 -17.50
CA ALA A 245 -21.47 -18.10 -16.76
C ALA A 245 -23.00 -17.96 -16.59
N ASP A 246 -23.47 -16.75 -16.28
CA ASP A 246 -24.89 -16.49 -16.00
C ASP A 246 -25.76 -16.45 -17.28
N LEU A 247 -25.17 -16.12 -18.43
CA LEU A 247 -25.93 -15.82 -19.66
C LEU A 247 -25.68 -16.84 -20.77
N ASP A 248 -26.38 -17.98 -20.72
CA ASP A 248 -26.23 -19.10 -21.67
C ASP A 248 -26.32 -18.71 -23.15
N LYS A 249 -27.19 -17.73 -23.48
CA LYS A 249 -27.42 -17.28 -24.87
C LYS A 249 -26.39 -16.29 -25.39
N VAL A 250 -25.54 -15.76 -24.52
CA VAL A 250 -24.46 -14.86 -24.89
C VAL A 250 -23.22 -15.67 -25.27
N LYS A 251 -22.53 -15.25 -26.32
CA LYS A 251 -21.29 -15.83 -26.81
C LYS A 251 -20.13 -14.90 -26.45
N PRO A 252 -19.41 -15.17 -25.34
CA PRO A 252 -18.28 -14.36 -24.91
C PRO A 252 -17.01 -14.73 -25.70
N ARG A 253 -16.27 -13.71 -26.10
CA ARG A 253 -14.95 -13.84 -26.71
C ARG A 253 -13.97 -12.86 -26.05
N LEU A 254 -12.74 -13.33 -25.86
CA LEU A 254 -11.70 -12.60 -25.14
C LEU A 254 -10.38 -12.66 -25.93
N ARG A 255 -9.65 -11.56 -25.99
CA ARG A 255 -8.29 -11.52 -26.54
C ARG A 255 -7.28 -11.98 -25.49
N LEU A 256 -6.44 -12.94 -25.86
CA LEU A 256 -5.30 -13.40 -25.07
C LEU A 256 -4.04 -12.61 -25.40
N ASP A 257 -3.10 -12.57 -24.47
CA ASP A 257 -1.79 -11.95 -24.66
C ASP A 257 -0.91 -12.84 -25.56
N PRO A 258 -0.51 -12.36 -26.76
CA PRO A 258 0.28 -13.18 -27.68
C PRO A 258 1.75 -13.32 -27.25
N ASP A 259 2.23 -12.50 -26.31
CA ASP A 259 3.65 -12.34 -26.03
C ASP A 259 4.11 -13.03 -24.74
N LEU A 260 3.16 -13.45 -23.90
CA LEU A 260 3.43 -13.74 -22.48
C LEU A 260 3.12 -15.20 -22.11
N ILE A 261 4.10 -15.87 -21.52
CA ILE A 261 3.95 -17.22 -20.96
C ILE A 261 4.46 -17.26 -19.53
N GLY A 262 3.68 -17.88 -18.64
CA GLY A 262 4.02 -18.01 -17.22
C GLY A 262 4.24 -19.45 -16.75
N HIS A 263 4.80 -19.57 -15.55
CA HIS A 263 5.06 -20.83 -14.88
C HIS A 263 3.94 -21.19 -13.90
N SER A 264 3.28 -22.35 -14.09
CA SER A 264 2.04 -22.70 -13.37
C SER A 264 2.17 -22.77 -11.84
N GLN A 265 3.34 -23.17 -11.31
CA GLN A 265 3.56 -23.27 -9.86
C GLN A 265 3.82 -21.93 -9.18
N THR A 266 3.98 -20.86 -9.94
CA THR A 266 4.30 -19.52 -9.41
C THR A 266 3.12 -18.55 -9.46
N VAL A 267 1.94 -19.04 -9.83
CA VAL A 267 0.74 -18.21 -9.90
C VAL A 267 0.44 -17.66 -8.51
N ASN A 268 0.34 -16.34 -8.41
CA ASN A 268 0.03 -15.62 -7.19
C ASN A 268 -1.11 -14.63 -7.42
N PHE A 269 -1.89 -14.41 -6.36
CA PHE A 269 -3.01 -13.47 -6.39
C PHE A 269 -2.51 -12.07 -6.06
N LEU A 270 -2.39 -11.21 -7.05
CA LEU A 270 -2.15 -9.79 -6.82
C LEU A 270 -3.44 -9.16 -6.29
N LEU A 271 -3.38 -8.47 -5.15
CA LEU A 271 -4.51 -7.70 -4.62
C LEU A 271 -4.34 -6.23 -5.00
N GLU A 272 -5.38 -5.65 -5.57
CA GLU A 272 -5.43 -4.21 -5.85
C GLU A 272 -6.69 -3.67 -5.15
N GLN A 273 -6.49 -2.95 -4.05
CA GLN A 273 -7.56 -2.51 -3.16
C GLN A 273 -7.93 -1.07 -3.50
N GLU A 274 -8.91 -0.92 -4.38
CA GLU A 274 -9.41 0.37 -4.83
C GLU A 274 -10.92 0.31 -4.87
N TYR A 275 -11.60 1.31 -4.30
CA TYR A 275 -13.06 1.35 -4.28
C TYR A 275 -13.57 2.37 -5.26
N TRP A 276 -14.22 1.86 -6.30
CA TRP A 276 -15.00 2.68 -7.21
C TRP A 276 -16.47 2.58 -6.82
N ARG A 277 -17.05 3.73 -6.48
CA ARG A 277 -18.49 3.86 -6.28
C ARG A 277 -19.12 4.29 -7.59
N GLY A 278 -20.26 3.71 -7.91
CA GLY A 278 -21.15 4.17 -8.97
C GLY A 278 -22.58 3.83 -8.53
N PRO A 279 -23.52 4.78 -8.57
CA PRO A 279 -24.91 4.51 -8.22
C PRO A 279 -25.62 3.73 -9.32
N ARG A 280 -26.90 3.45 -9.09
CA ARG A 280 -27.74 2.71 -10.03
C ARG A 280 -28.18 3.61 -11.18
N PHE A 281 -28.14 3.02 -12.35
CA PHE A 281 -28.32 3.66 -13.63
C PHE A 281 -29.80 3.75 -14.05
N THR A 282 -30.14 4.60 -15.02
CA THR A 282 -31.46 4.55 -15.67
C THR A 282 -31.53 3.40 -16.68
N ASP A 283 -32.34 2.38 -16.43
CA ASP A 283 -32.44 1.21 -17.31
C ASP A 283 -33.25 1.46 -18.59
N ASP A 284 -33.88 2.62 -18.72
CA ASP A 284 -34.65 2.99 -19.92
C ASP A 284 -33.75 3.55 -21.03
N ILE A 285 -33.01 2.66 -21.69
CA ILE A 285 -32.19 2.99 -22.88
C ILE A 285 -33.06 3.56 -24.01
N ALA A 286 -34.32 3.14 -24.13
CA ALA A 286 -35.20 3.58 -25.21
C ALA A 286 -35.48 5.09 -25.14
N SER A 287 -35.51 5.65 -23.93
CA SER A 287 -35.78 7.07 -23.70
C SER A 287 -34.59 8.02 -23.98
N LEU A 288 -33.37 7.51 -24.12
CA LEU A 288 -32.17 8.37 -24.25
C LEU A 288 -32.19 9.15 -25.58
N PRO A 289 -31.83 10.44 -25.61
CA PRO A 289 -31.73 11.18 -26.87
C PRO A 289 -30.58 10.67 -27.74
N SER A 290 -30.72 10.76 -29.07
CA SER A 290 -29.60 10.55 -29.99
C SER A 290 -28.70 11.78 -30.03
N GLY A 291 -27.40 11.56 -30.26
CA GLY A 291 -26.38 12.61 -30.31
C GLY A 291 -25.15 12.28 -29.48
N VAL A 292 -24.18 13.18 -29.53
CA VAL A 292 -22.94 13.09 -28.75
C VAL A 292 -23.10 13.86 -27.44
N THR A 293 -22.75 13.21 -26.33
CA THR A 293 -22.57 13.80 -25.01
C THR A 293 -21.08 13.80 -24.69
N GLU A 294 -20.55 14.92 -24.19
CA GLU A 294 -19.18 15.02 -23.72
C GLU A 294 -19.19 15.34 -22.23
N LEU A 295 -18.48 14.53 -21.44
CA LEU A 295 -18.26 14.76 -20.02
C LEU A 295 -16.80 15.13 -19.81
N LYS A 296 -16.53 16.20 -19.07
CA LYS A 296 -15.19 16.73 -18.84
C LYS A 296 -14.72 16.41 -17.43
N ALA A 297 -13.53 15.87 -17.29
CA ALA A 297 -12.95 15.60 -15.98
C ALA A 297 -12.47 16.89 -15.30
N ASP A 298 -12.60 16.94 -13.98
CA ASP A 298 -12.00 17.98 -13.15
C ASP A 298 -10.47 17.80 -13.05
N ASN A 299 -9.79 18.77 -12.45
CA ASN A 299 -8.33 18.73 -12.31
C ASN A 299 -7.85 17.53 -11.49
N ARG A 300 -8.65 17.09 -10.50
CA ARG A 300 -8.30 15.96 -9.64
C ARG A 300 -8.29 14.67 -10.45
N ASN A 301 -9.36 14.37 -11.19
CA ASN A 301 -9.50 13.18 -12.01
C ASN A 301 -8.52 13.17 -13.16
N ARG A 302 -8.27 14.32 -13.80
CA ARG A 302 -7.19 14.47 -14.79
C ARG A 302 -5.83 14.07 -14.22
N TYR A 303 -5.51 14.58 -13.02
CA TYR A 303 -4.25 14.25 -12.36
C TYR A 303 -4.17 12.78 -11.96
N PHE A 304 -5.16 12.22 -11.25
CA PHE A 304 -5.04 10.85 -10.73
C PHE A 304 -5.28 9.79 -11.81
N GLU A 305 -6.27 9.98 -12.68
CA GLU A 305 -6.69 8.95 -13.64
C GLU A 305 -6.11 9.15 -15.05
N GLY A 306 -5.60 10.35 -15.34
CA GLY A 306 -5.12 10.69 -16.67
C GLY A 306 -6.25 10.89 -17.70
N VAL A 307 -7.52 10.85 -17.29
CA VAL A 307 -8.69 11.06 -18.16
C VAL A 307 -8.98 12.55 -18.29
N ASP A 308 -8.99 13.06 -19.52
CA ASP A 308 -9.37 14.44 -19.84
C ASP A 308 -10.88 14.60 -19.98
N ARG A 309 -11.49 13.72 -20.79
CA ARG A 309 -12.93 13.73 -21.08
C ARG A 309 -13.40 12.38 -21.59
N THR A 310 -14.71 12.16 -21.55
CA THR A 310 -15.36 10.98 -22.11
C THR A 310 -16.44 11.42 -23.08
N GLN A 311 -16.41 10.90 -24.29
CA GLN A 311 -17.42 11.15 -25.32
C GLN A 311 -18.32 9.92 -25.48
N VAL A 312 -19.63 10.13 -25.36
CA VAL A 312 -20.65 9.10 -25.52
C VAL A 312 -21.54 9.46 -26.69
N TRP A 313 -21.84 8.51 -27.56
CA TRP A 313 -22.67 8.71 -28.74
C TRP A 313 -23.76 7.66 -28.86
N TRP A 314 -25.00 8.13 -28.84
CA TRP A 314 -26.16 7.34 -29.27
C TRP A 314 -26.53 7.71 -30.70
N LYS A 315 -26.49 6.72 -31.60
CA LYS A 315 -26.96 6.90 -32.98
C LYS A 315 -28.47 7.00 -33.03
N SER A 316 -28.98 7.49 -34.16
CA SER A 316 -30.41 7.36 -34.50
C SER A 316 -30.79 5.88 -34.59
N ALA A 317 -32.05 5.56 -34.29
CA ALA A 317 -32.53 4.20 -34.42
C ALA A 317 -32.46 3.74 -35.89
N GLU A 318 -31.97 2.52 -36.10
CA GLU A 318 -31.84 1.90 -37.42
C GLU A 318 -32.72 0.65 -37.47
N SER A 319 -33.56 0.52 -38.50
CA SER A 319 -34.37 -0.68 -38.74
C SER A 319 -33.58 -1.69 -39.58
N ARG A 320 -33.48 -2.92 -39.10
CA ARG A 320 -32.90 -4.07 -39.82
C ARG A 320 -33.95 -5.16 -39.99
N THR A 321 -33.96 -5.84 -41.13
CA THR A 321 -34.85 -6.98 -41.36
C THR A 321 -34.14 -8.26 -40.93
N GLU A 322 -34.71 -8.94 -39.93
CA GLU A 322 -34.24 -10.22 -39.41
C GLU A 322 -35.44 -11.17 -39.32
N ASP A 323 -35.32 -12.38 -39.88
CA ASP A 323 -36.39 -13.40 -39.90
C ASP A 323 -37.77 -12.83 -40.33
N ASP A 324 -37.79 -12.07 -41.42
CA ASP A 324 -38.97 -11.38 -41.98
C ASP A 324 -39.65 -10.36 -41.02
N LYS A 325 -38.96 -9.93 -39.96
CA LYS A 325 -39.39 -8.88 -39.04
C LYS A 325 -38.45 -7.68 -39.11
N ASN A 326 -39.03 -6.48 -39.07
CA ASN A 326 -38.25 -5.26 -38.89
C ASN A 326 -37.98 -5.07 -37.40
N ILE A 327 -36.71 -5.12 -37.03
CA ILE A 327 -36.23 -4.88 -35.67
C ILE A 327 -35.50 -3.54 -35.67
N GLU A 328 -35.85 -2.69 -34.71
CA GLU A 328 -35.15 -1.42 -34.52
C GLU A 328 -34.01 -1.60 -33.52
N TYR A 329 -32.85 -1.04 -33.88
CA TYR A 329 -31.64 -1.05 -33.09
C TYR A 329 -31.19 0.37 -32.77
N ARG A 330 -30.63 0.56 -31.57
CA ARG A 330 -29.83 1.74 -31.24
C ARG A 330 -28.38 1.33 -31.07
N THR A 331 -27.49 2.11 -31.65
CA THR A 331 -26.06 1.94 -31.46
C THR A 331 -25.53 2.93 -30.44
N PHE A 332 -24.76 2.40 -29.50
CA PHE A 332 -23.98 3.12 -28.52
C PHE A 332 -22.50 3.05 -28.87
N GLU A 333 -21.80 4.16 -28.77
CA GLU A 333 -20.33 4.23 -28.81
C GLU A 333 -19.85 5.12 -27.67
N ILE A 334 -18.74 4.75 -27.03
CA ILE A 334 -18.10 5.54 -25.99
C ILE A 334 -16.59 5.47 -26.14
N GLU A 335 -15.92 6.60 -25.93
CA GLU A 335 -14.47 6.70 -25.94
C GLU A 335 -14.00 7.62 -24.81
N GLU A 336 -13.02 7.16 -24.04
CA GLU A 336 -12.30 8.03 -23.12
C GLU A 336 -11.12 8.68 -23.84
N LEU A 337 -10.84 9.93 -23.52
CA LEU A 337 -9.70 10.68 -24.03
C LEU A 337 -8.81 11.03 -22.85
N ILE A 338 -7.52 10.80 -23.00
CA ILE A 338 -6.51 10.87 -21.95
C ILE A 338 -5.48 11.99 -22.18
N GLU A 339 -4.78 12.40 -21.13
CA GLU A 339 -3.73 13.44 -21.22
C GLU A 339 -2.33 12.87 -21.34
N ASN A 340 -2.13 11.66 -20.82
CA ASN A 340 -0.83 11.03 -20.77
C ASN A 340 -0.65 10.08 -21.95
N SER A 341 0.51 10.11 -22.60
CA SER A 341 0.89 9.04 -23.52
C SER A 341 1.07 7.73 -22.75
N ALA A 342 0.90 6.61 -23.45
CA ALA A 342 1.20 5.30 -22.91
C ALA A 342 2.50 4.78 -23.52
N ASP A 343 3.60 4.89 -22.76
CA ASP A 343 4.96 4.52 -23.21
C ASP A 343 5.04 3.09 -23.73
N SER A 344 4.19 2.18 -23.22
CA SER A 344 4.13 0.79 -23.66
C SER A 344 3.61 0.59 -25.09
N LEU A 345 2.90 1.57 -25.65
CA LEU A 345 2.42 1.57 -27.04
C LEU A 345 3.46 2.14 -28.02
N GLY A 346 4.59 2.62 -27.50
CA GLY A 346 5.59 3.40 -28.22
C GLY A 346 5.58 4.86 -27.74
N ASN A 347 6.74 5.51 -27.79
CA ASN A 347 6.85 6.93 -27.47
C ASN A 347 5.84 7.72 -28.33
N ASP A 348 5.16 8.68 -27.71
CA ASP A 348 4.18 9.57 -28.36
C ASP A 348 2.88 8.90 -28.87
N TYR A 349 2.47 7.78 -28.28
CA TYR A 349 1.15 7.17 -28.53
C TYR A 349 0.16 7.37 -27.37
N PHE A 350 -1.10 7.58 -27.71
CA PHE A 350 -2.22 7.71 -26.79
C PHE A 350 -3.20 6.57 -27.00
N GLY A 351 -3.38 5.72 -26.00
CA GLY A 351 -4.33 4.61 -26.06
C GLY A 351 -5.65 4.96 -25.35
N CYS A 352 -6.73 5.04 -26.11
CA CYS A 352 -8.05 5.38 -25.62
C CYS A 352 -8.90 4.11 -25.51
N ARG A 353 -9.48 3.82 -24.34
CA ARG A 353 -10.51 2.78 -24.25
C ARG A 353 -11.75 3.20 -25.02
N TYR A 354 -12.27 2.27 -25.80
CA TYR A 354 -13.44 2.44 -26.63
C TYR A 354 -14.38 1.25 -26.43
N ALA A 355 -15.68 1.51 -26.36
CA ALA A 355 -16.68 0.45 -26.35
C ALA A 355 -17.85 0.76 -27.28
N HIS A 356 -18.46 -0.31 -27.79
CA HIS A 356 -19.57 -0.27 -28.72
C HIS A 356 -20.64 -1.26 -28.29
N ALA A 357 -21.90 -0.84 -28.34
CA ALA A 357 -23.03 -1.74 -28.07
C ALA A 357 -24.18 -1.53 -29.05
N GLU A 358 -24.92 -2.60 -29.33
CA GLU A 358 -26.20 -2.56 -30.04
C GLU A 358 -27.32 -2.95 -29.09
N TYR A 359 -28.32 -2.09 -28.99
CA TYR A 359 -29.53 -2.30 -28.18
C TYR A 359 -30.72 -2.56 -29.08
N SER A 360 -31.40 -3.69 -28.88
CA SER A 360 -32.62 -4.04 -29.60
C SER A 360 -33.85 -3.50 -28.86
N LEU A 361 -34.64 -2.64 -29.52
CA LEU A 361 -35.88 -2.12 -28.91
C LEU A 361 -36.95 -3.21 -28.73
N SER A 362 -36.96 -4.23 -29.58
CA SER A 362 -37.94 -5.31 -29.50
C SER A 362 -37.64 -6.29 -28.37
N LEU A 363 -36.35 -6.54 -28.10
CA LEU A 363 -35.90 -7.44 -27.04
C LEU A 363 -35.66 -6.74 -25.70
N ASN A 364 -35.59 -5.41 -25.68
CA ASN A 364 -35.21 -4.62 -24.51
C ASN A 364 -33.88 -5.11 -23.90
N SER A 365 -32.91 -5.39 -24.78
CA SER A 365 -31.63 -6.00 -24.40
C SER A 365 -30.50 -5.56 -25.32
N ILE A 366 -29.28 -5.58 -24.79
CA ILE A 366 -28.07 -5.44 -25.58
C ILE A 366 -27.86 -6.74 -26.36
N THR A 367 -27.72 -6.68 -27.69
CA THR A 367 -27.54 -7.86 -28.56
C THR A 367 -26.09 -8.04 -28.99
N HIS A 368 -25.30 -6.99 -28.90
CA HIS A 368 -23.88 -6.98 -29.21
C HIS A 368 -23.17 -5.97 -28.30
N PHE A 369 -22.04 -6.36 -27.72
CA PHE A 369 -21.20 -5.48 -26.92
C PHE A 369 -19.73 -5.84 -27.13
N ASP A 370 -18.93 -4.90 -27.59
CA ASP A 370 -17.49 -5.07 -27.71
C ASP A 370 -16.71 -3.89 -27.14
N GLY A 371 -15.46 -4.17 -26.78
CA GLY A 371 -14.52 -3.17 -26.27
C GLY A 371 -13.16 -3.32 -26.91
N ALA A 372 -12.49 -2.20 -27.08
CA ALA A 372 -11.24 -2.08 -27.81
C ALA A 372 -10.36 -0.96 -27.24
N ILE A 373 -9.10 -0.96 -27.64
CA ILE A 373 -8.22 0.21 -27.52
C ILE A 373 -8.07 0.84 -28.90
N ARG A 374 -8.29 2.15 -28.97
CA ARG A 374 -7.93 2.99 -30.10
C ARG A 374 -6.61 3.68 -29.77
N SER A 375 -5.54 3.27 -30.46
CA SER A 375 -4.22 3.88 -30.30
C SER A 375 -4.01 4.97 -31.35
N TYR A 376 -3.55 6.14 -30.93
CA TYR A 376 -3.30 7.29 -31.78
C TYR A 376 -1.85 7.74 -31.63
N ALA A 377 -1.15 7.92 -32.75
CA ALA A 377 0.09 8.70 -32.75
C ALA A 377 -0.21 10.17 -32.38
N ALA A 378 0.71 10.86 -31.71
CA ALA A 378 0.50 12.20 -31.14
C ALA A 378 -0.17 13.19 -32.10
N ASN A 379 0.27 13.29 -33.36
CA ASN A 379 -0.35 14.20 -34.34
C ASN A 379 -1.82 13.87 -34.63
N ASN A 380 -2.16 12.59 -34.75
CA ASN A 380 -3.55 12.17 -34.92
C ASN A 380 -4.36 12.38 -33.64
N TYR A 381 -3.72 12.28 -32.49
CA TYR A 381 -4.36 12.46 -31.20
C TYR A 381 -4.73 13.92 -30.93
N LEU A 382 -3.87 14.87 -31.33
CA LEU A 382 -4.16 16.30 -31.24
C LEU A 382 -5.44 16.68 -32.01
N ASP A 383 -5.63 16.09 -33.20
CA ASP A 383 -6.90 16.24 -33.93
C ASP A 383 -8.05 15.53 -33.20
N ARG A 384 -7.80 14.32 -32.66
CA ARG A 384 -8.83 13.49 -32.01
C ARG A 384 -9.39 14.15 -30.76
N ILE A 385 -8.56 14.72 -29.89
CA ILE A 385 -8.98 15.20 -28.56
C ILE A 385 -10.00 16.35 -28.64
N ASP A 386 -9.95 17.15 -29.71
CA ASP A 386 -10.87 18.27 -29.96
C ASP A 386 -12.01 17.92 -30.95
N THR A 387 -12.04 16.69 -31.47
CA THR A 387 -13.07 16.24 -32.41
C THR A 387 -14.14 15.41 -31.69
N ALA A 388 -15.41 15.64 -32.00
CA ALA A 388 -16.49 14.79 -31.50
C ALA A 388 -16.40 13.38 -32.11
N ILE A 389 -16.72 12.34 -31.33
CA ILE A 389 -16.57 10.94 -31.72
C ILE A 389 -17.29 10.59 -33.04
N ASP A 390 -18.41 11.26 -33.35
CA ASP A 390 -19.18 11.11 -34.59
C ASP A 390 -18.47 11.65 -35.85
N ARG A 391 -17.43 12.47 -35.67
CA ARG A 391 -16.66 13.15 -36.72
C ARG A 391 -15.18 12.75 -36.76
N ALA A 392 -14.69 12.00 -35.77
CA ALA A 392 -13.26 11.68 -35.60
C ALA A 392 -12.68 10.76 -36.70
N GLY A 393 -13.52 10.04 -37.44
CA GLY A 393 -13.08 9.11 -38.48
C GLY A 393 -12.29 7.91 -37.93
N LYS A 394 -11.60 7.18 -38.82
CA LYS A 394 -10.85 5.93 -38.50
C LYS A 394 -9.33 6.14 -38.61
N ARG A 395 -8.76 7.00 -37.77
CA ARG A 395 -7.31 7.33 -37.76
C ARG A 395 -6.54 6.72 -36.58
N SER A 396 -7.06 5.64 -36.01
CA SER A 396 -6.46 4.91 -34.88
C SER A 396 -6.05 3.51 -35.29
N ASP A 397 -5.02 2.98 -34.66
CA ASP A 397 -4.80 1.53 -34.62
C ASP A 397 -5.81 0.90 -33.66
N TYR A 398 -6.71 0.08 -34.21
CA TYR A 398 -7.85 -0.48 -33.49
C TYR A 398 -7.57 -1.90 -33.03
N THR A 399 -7.52 -2.10 -31.70
CA THR A 399 -7.31 -3.41 -31.09
C THR A 399 -8.52 -3.83 -30.27
N LYS A 400 -9.32 -4.77 -30.81
CA LYS A 400 -10.46 -5.34 -30.08
C LYS A 400 -9.98 -6.28 -28.97
N LEU A 401 -10.58 -6.17 -27.79
CA LEU A 401 -10.17 -6.92 -26.59
C LEU A 401 -11.18 -7.97 -26.17
N PHE A 402 -12.48 -7.67 -26.32
CA PHE A 402 -13.52 -8.60 -25.96
C PHE A 402 -14.76 -8.36 -26.82
N ARG A 403 -15.64 -9.36 -26.86
CA ARG A 403 -16.97 -9.25 -27.47
C ARG A 403 -17.96 -10.18 -26.79
N PHE A 404 -19.19 -9.72 -26.67
CA PHE A 404 -20.36 -10.52 -26.32
C PHE A 404 -21.38 -10.42 -27.46
N ASP A 405 -21.80 -11.57 -27.99
CA ASP A 405 -22.89 -11.64 -28.98
C ASP A 405 -24.07 -12.40 -28.41
N GLY A 406 -25.27 -11.83 -28.48
CA GLY A 406 -26.50 -12.40 -27.93
C GLY A 406 -27.15 -11.50 -26.87
N PRO A 407 -28.39 -11.82 -26.45
CA PRO A 407 -29.18 -10.94 -25.59
C PRO A 407 -28.58 -10.87 -24.17
N MET A 408 -28.19 -9.67 -23.78
CA MET A 408 -27.63 -9.29 -22.49
C MET A 408 -28.53 -8.25 -21.82
N PRO A 409 -28.94 -8.48 -20.56
CA PRO A 409 -29.66 -7.48 -19.78
C PRO A 409 -28.91 -6.16 -19.62
N VAL A 410 -29.65 -5.05 -19.56
CA VAL A 410 -29.07 -3.69 -19.48
C VAL A 410 -28.20 -3.50 -18.24
N ASP A 411 -28.61 -4.02 -17.08
CA ASP A 411 -27.85 -3.96 -15.83
C ASP A 411 -26.49 -4.65 -15.96
N ARG A 412 -26.46 -5.83 -16.60
CA ARG A 412 -25.24 -6.61 -16.87
C ARG A 412 -24.30 -5.85 -17.81
N TRP A 413 -24.82 -5.29 -18.89
CA TRP A 413 -24.03 -4.47 -19.81
C TRP A 413 -23.39 -3.26 -19.13
N LYS A 414 -24.17 -2.51 -18.33
CA LYS A 414 -23.65 -1.34 -17.62
C LYS A 414 -22.57 -1.70 -16.61
N ARG A 415 -22.72 -2.83 -15.90
CA ARG A 415 -21.67 -3.32 -14.99
C ARG A 415 -20.38 -3.60 -15.75
N LEU A 416 -20.45 -4.32 -16.87
CA LEU A 416 -19.28 -4.61 -17.70
C LEU A 416 -18.65 -3.34 -18.28
N LEU A 417 -19.48 -2.39 -18.73
CA LEU A 417 -19.03 -1.11 -19.26
C LEU A 417 -18.27 -0.30 -18.20
N ASN A 418 -18.86 -0.14 -17.02
CA ASN A 418 -18.23 0.55 -15.90
C ASN A 418 -16.90 -0.10 -15.50
N ASP A 419 -16.87 -1.42 -15.40
CA ASP A 419 -15.65 -2.13 -15.00
C ASP A 419 -14.56 -2.07 -16.08
N PHE A 420 -14.93 -2.07 -17.37
CA PHE A 420 -13.97 -1.91 -18.47
C PHE A 420 -13.30 -0.53 -18.40
N PHE A 421 -14.08 0.51 -18.10
CA PHE A 421 -13.64 1.88 -17.91
C PHE A 421 -13.18 2.20 -16.47
N ARG A 422 -12.77 1.19 -15.68
CA ARG A 422 -12.20 1.40 -14.33
C ARG A 422 -11.16 2.53 -14.31
N GLY A 423 -11.25 3.44 -13.34
CA GLY A 423 -10.44 4.67 -13.32
C GLY A 423 -11.10 5.87 -14.02
N ASN A 424 -12.24 5.70 -14.69
CA ASN A 424 -12.93 6.82 -15.35
C ASN A 424 -14.26 7.11 -14.64
N PRO A 425 -14.32 8.10 -13.72
CA PRO A 425 -15.54 8.42 -12.97
C PRO A 425 -16.65 9.02 -13.84
N LEU A 426 -16.34 9.50 -15.05
CA LEU A 426 -17.33 10.07 -15.97
C LEU A 426 -18.28 9.02 -16.55
N VAL A 427 -17.87 7.75 -16.58
CA VAL A 427 -18.70 6.65 -17.07
C VAL A 427 -19.86 6.36 -16.10
N PRO A 428 -19.64 6.13 -14.79
CA PRO A 428 -20.74 6.01 -13.85
C PRO A 428 -21.57 7.29 -13.74
N GLU A 429 -20.96 8.48 -13.83
CA GLU A 429 -21.68 9.77 -13.89
C GLU A 429 -22.72 9.77 -15.02
N TYR A 430 -22.27 9.51 -16.26
CA TYR A 430 -23.11 9.52 -17.46
C TYR A 430 -24.31 8.56 -17.39
N LEU A 431 -24.11 7.38 -16.81
CA LEU A 431 -25.14 6.35 -16.79
C LEU A 431 -26.27 6.63 -15.77
N GLY A 432 -26.26 7.79 -15.10
CA GLY A 432 -27.41 8.32 -14.34
C GLY A 432 -27.17 8.48 -12.85
N THR A 433 -26.00 9.02 -12.47
CA THR A 433 -25.70 9.39 -11.08
C THR A 433 -26.28 10.76 -10.75
N SER A 434 -26.99 10.88 -9.63
CA SER A 434 -27.17 12.20 -8.99
C SER A 434 -26.03 12.44 -7.99
N GLU A 435 -25.41 13.62 -8.02
CA GLU A 435 -24.39 14.10 -7.07
C GLU A 435 -24.81 13.95 -5.58
N ALA A 436 -26.12 13.80 -5.31
CA ALA A 436 -26.68 13.59 -3.98
C ALA A 436 -26.19 12.30 -3.28
N ASP A 437 -25.66 11.32 -4.01
CA ASP A 437 -25.00 10.13 -3.46
C ASP A 437 -23.45 10.22 -3.46
N GLU A 438 -22.89 11.25 -4.13
CA GLU A 438 -21.45 11.54 -4.16
C GLU A 438 -21.01 12.33 -2.93
N GLN A 439 -21.92 13.10 -2.31
CA GLN A 439 -21.70 13.75 -1.02
C GLN A 439 -21.91 12.80 0.17
N GLN A 440 -21.24 11.66 0.13
CA GLN A 440 -20.40 11.35 1.27
C GLN A 440 -18.98 11.03 0.76
N PRO A 441 -18.05 12.02 0.73
CA PRO A 441 -16.91 11.79 1.60
C PRO A 441 -17.56 11.32 2.91
N SER A 442 -17.18 10.16 3.45
CA SER A 442 -17.45 10.01 4.88
C SER A 442 -17.02 11.36 5.45
N ALA A 443 -17.96 12.14 5.98
CA ALA A 443 -17.59 13.27 6.80
C ALA A 443 -16.42 12.71 7.62
N PRO A 444 -15.26 13.39 7.68
CA PRO A 444 -14.21 12.92 8.58
C PRO A 444 -14.96 12.53 9.85
N PRO A 445 -14.82 11.26 10.27
CA PRO A 445 -15.71 10.67 11.26
C PRO A 445 -15.86 11.72 12.32
N PRO A 446 -17.09 12.08 12.72
CA PRO A 446 -17.27 13.19 13.66
C PRO A 446 -16.28 12.97 14.78
N ASP A 447 -15.22 13.80 14.85
CA ASP A 447 -13.89 13.41 15.37
C ASP A 447 -14.02 12.17 16.24
N GLU A 448 -13.91 10.98 15.63
CA GLU A 448 -14.09 9.74 16.39
C GLU A 448 -13.19 9.90 17.60
N PRO A 449 -13.70 9.84 18.84
CA PRO A 449 -12.99 10.36 19.99
C PRO A 449 -11.71 9.56 20.15
N ALA A 450 -10.66 10.06 19.52
CA ALA A 450 -9.35 9.50 19.58
C ALA A 450 -8.84 9.90 20.95
N ALA A 451 -8.34 8.91 21.69
CA ALA A 451 -7.68 9.22 22.93
C ALA A 451 -6.49 10.14 22.60
N THR A 452 -6.48 11.34 23.18
CA THR A 452 -5.37 12.30 23.03
C THR A 452 -4.07 11.73 23.59
N GLU A 453 -4.16 10.78 24.52
CA GLU A 453 -3.08 9.91 24.97
C GLU A 453 -3.60 8.48 25.12
N PRO A 454 -2.88 7.46 24.62
CA PRO A 454 -3.29 6.07 24.82
C PRO A 454 -2.99 5.62 26.26
N ASP A 455 -3.92 4.89 26.87
CA ASP A 455 -3.67 4.20 28.15
C ASP A 455 -2.46 3.25 28.05
N LEU A 456 -2.30 2.58 26.90
CA LEU A 456 -1.16 1.74 26.58
C LEU A 456 -1.07 1.54 25.06
N CYS A 457 0.14 1.68 24.52
CA CYS A 457 0.48 1.31 23.16
C CYS A 457 1.90 0.75 23.08
N ALA A 458 2.17 -0.02 22.02
CA ALA A 458 3.49 -0.51 21.69
C ALA A 458 3.85 -0.18 20.24
N MET A 459 5.13 -0.13 19.92
CA MET A 459 5.65 0.03 18.57
C MET A 459 6.78 -0.97 18.35
N ILE A 460 6.75 -1.68 17.23
CA ILE A 460 7.82 -2.59 16.80
C ILE A 460 8.45 -2.01 15.55
N VAL A 461 9.76 -1.81 15.58
CA VAL A 461 10.56 -1.31 14.48
C VAL A 461 11.61 -2.33 14.11
N LEU A 462 11.79 -2.54 12.80
CA LEU A 462 12.79 -3.42 12.24
C LEU A 462 13.73 -2.60 11.35
N GLU A 463 15.00 -2.56 11.73
CA GLU A 463 16.02 -1.86 10.96
C GLU A 463 17.07 -2.83 10.45
N ALA A 464 17.49 -2.61 9.22
CA ALA A 464 18.71 -3.22 8.72
C ALA A 464 19.93 -2.44 9.23
N PRO A 465 20.92 -3.09 9.88
CA PRO A 465 22.15 -2.40 10.26
C PRO A 465 22.88 -1.89 9.01
N GLN A 466 23.23 -0.60 8.99
CA GLN A 466 23.84 0.04 7.80
C GLN A 466 25.24 -0.49 7.48
N THR A 467 25.93 -1.06 8.47
CA THR A 467 27.13 -1.85 8.30
C THR A 467 27.09 -3.06 9.24
N SER A 468 27.74 -4.18 8.86
CA SER A 468 27.89 -5.34 9.75
C SER A 468 28.64 -5.02 11.05
N ASP A 469 29.37 -3.90 11.07
CA ASP A 469 30.26 -3.50 12.16
C ASP A 469 29.58 -2.59 13.18
N ASP A 470 28.53 -1.83 12.81
CA ASP A 470 27.89 -0.85 13.71
C ASP A 470 27.16 -1.48 14.91
N TRP A 471 26.62 -2.71 14.74
CA TRP A 471 25.96 -3.44 15.82
C TRP A 471 26.79 -4.58 16.41
N ASN A 472 28.05 -4.73 15.99
CA ASN A 472 28.99 -5.68 16.57
C ASN A 472 29.48 -5.19 17.96
N ARG A 473 28.57 -4.62 18.76
CA ARG A 473 28.85 -4.15 20.11
C ARG A 473 29.03 -5.39 20.97
N VAL A 474 30.30 -5.66 21.26
CA VAL A 474 30.84 -6.61 22.25
C VAL A 474 30.26 -6.40 23.67
N GLN A 475 29.46 -5.35 23.88
CA GLN A 475 28.87 -5.00 25.16
C GLN A 475 27.51 -5.67 25.36
N ARG A 476 27.42 -6.44 26.45
CA ARG A 476 26.26 -7.21 26.89
C ARG A 476 24.97 -6.38 27.03
N PHE A 477 25.08 -5.14 27.54
CA PHE A 477 23.95 -4.23 27.76
C PHE A 477 24.43 -2.79 27.84
N MET A 478 23.67 -1.88 27.24
CA MET A 478 23.88 -0.43 27.31
C MET A 478 22.53 0.28 27.34
N ILE A 479 22.55 1.56 27.67
CA ILE A 479 21.41 2.46 27.46
C ILE A 479 21.86 3.70 26.67
N ASN A 480 21.00 4.24 25.81
CA ASN A 480 21.32 5.44 25.02
C ASN A 480 21.11 6.71 25.86
N SER A 481 22.13 7.58 25.88
CA SER A 481 21.99 8.95 26.40
C SER A 481 21.54 9.90 25.30
N TRP A 482 21.03 11.05 25.68
CA TRP A 482 20.80 12.17 24.77
C TRP A 482 21.63 13.39 25.19
N GLU A 483 21.86 14.30 24.25
CA GLU A 483 22.62 15.52 24.51
C GLU A 483 21.70 16.63 25.00
N MET A 484 21.92 17.09 26.22
CA MET A 484 21.20 18.21 26.82
C MET A 484 22.09 19.46 26.83
N THR A 485 21.55 20.58 26.31
CA THR A 485 22.21 21.88 26.39
C THR A 485 21.77 22.59 27.67
N LEU A 486 22.71 22.85 28.56
CA LEU A 486 22.49 23.60 29.80
C LEU A 486 22.31 25.10 29.51
N PRO A 487 21.73 25.89 30.43
CA PRO A 487 21.52 27.34 30.25
C PRO A 487 22.80 28.14 29.95
N ASN A 488 23.97 27.62 30.34
CA ASN A 488 25.28 28.22 30.06
C ASN A 488 25.85 27.84 28.68
N GLY A 489 25.11 27.08 27.86
CA GLY A 489 25.53 26.59 26.55
C GLY A 489 26.40 25.32 26.58
N GLN A 490 26.68 24.75 27.75
CA GLN A 490 27.42 23.49 27.86
C GLN A 490 26.53 22.30 27.47
N ILE A 491 27.09 21.36 26.71
CA ILE A 491 26.41 20.11 26.36
C ILE A 491 26.83 19.02 27.35
N VAL A 492 25.85 18.31 27.90
CA VAL A 492 26.04 17.15 28.79
C VAL A 492 25.23 15.97 28.27
N HIS A 493 25.68 14.75 28.55
CA HIS A 493 24.90 13.55 28.28
C HIS A 493 23.92 13.30 29.43
N ALA A 494 22.66 13.00 29.10
CA ALA A 494 21.60 12.80 30.08
C ALA A 494 20.86 11.48 29.88
N PHE A 495 20.41 10.90 30.99
CA PHE A 495 19.45 9.80 31.05
C PHE A 495 18.23 10.24 31.85
N GLU A 496 17.05 9.97 31.32
CA GLU A 496 15.81 10.22 32.05
C GLU A 496 15.42 8.97 32.84
N THR A 497 15.67 9.01 34.15
CA THR A 497 15.54 7.85 35.05
C THR A 497 14.58 8.10 36.21
N GLY A 498 14.08 9.33 36.36
CA GLY A 498 13.23 9.72 37.48
C GLY A 498 13.99 9.91 38.80
N CYS A 499 15.32 9.81 38.78
CA CYS A 499 16.22 10.04 39.92
C CYS A 499 15.95 9.19 41.19
N ALA A 500 15.24 8.05 41.05
CA ALA A 500 14.75 7.24 42.16
C ALA A 500 15.14 5.74 42.04
N ALA A 501 14.24 4.79 42.29
CA ALA A 501 14.55 3.35 42.30
C ALA A 501 14.93 2.81 40.92
N ILE A 502 14.33 3.34 39.84
CA ILE A 502 14.74 3.04 38.45
C ILE A 502 16.19 3.43 38.21
N GLU A 503 16.63 4.59 38.72
CA GLU A 503 18.01 5.02 38.60
C GLU A 503 18.96 4.05 39.34
N GLN A 504 18.63 3.70 40.59
CA GLN A 504 19.41 2.73 41.36
C GLN A 504 19.51 1.40 40.62
N PHE A 505 18.41 0.97 39.98
CA PHE A 505 18.39 -0.21 39.15
C PHE A 505 19.37 -0.10 37.98
N PHE A 506 19.33 0.97 37.18
CA PHE A 506 20.26 1.12 36.05
C PHE A 506 21.72 1.25 36.49
N ARG A 507 22.01 1.98 37.57
CA ARG A 507 23.36 2.09 38.15
C ARG A 507 23.89 0.75 38.67
N SER A 508 23.01 -0.18 39.04
CA SER A 508 23.41 -1.56 39.38
C SER A 508 23.83 -2.40 38.16
N LYS A 509 23.47 -1.97 36.95
CA LYS A 509 23.73 -2.69 35.69
C LYS A 509 24.88 -2.09 34.88
N ILE A 510 25.01 -0.76 34.88
CA ILE A 510 26.02 -0.04 34.09
C ILE A 510 26.58 1.18 34.85
N GLN A 511 27.75 1.65 34.43
CA GLN A 511 28.32 2.92 34.90
C GLN A 511 27.81 4.08 34.03
N PHE A 512 27.38 5.17 34.67
CA PHE A 512 26.86 6.35 33.96
C PHE A 512 27.98 7.29 33.49
N ASN A 513 29.21 7.13 33.99
CA ASN A 513 30.35 8.00 33.71
C ASN A 513 29.96 9.48 33.92
N ASP A 514 30.23 10.34 32.94
CA ASP A 514 29.92 11.78 33.02
C ASP A 514 28.46 12.12 32.69
N ALA A 515 27.59 11.11 32.51
CA ALA A 515 26.18 11.34 32.22
C ALA A 515 25.37 11.65 33.48
N ILE A 516 24.44 12.57 33.35
CA ILE A 516 23.54 13.00 34.43
C ILE A 516 22.22 12.24 34.36
N SER A 517 21.54 12.13 35.50
CA SER A 517 20.15 11.65 35.57
C SER A 517 19.20 12.84 35.66
N VAL A 518 18.08 12.76 34.95
CA VAL A 518 17.07 13.82 34.92
C VAL A 518 15.67 13.28 35.24
N GLU A 519 14.85 14.14 35.84
CA GLU A 519 13.42 13.94 36.12
C GLU A 519 12.65 15.22 35.74
N PHE A 520 11.59 15.06 34.95
CA PHE A 520 10.63 16.11 34.63
C PHE A 520 9.47 16.10 35.64
N SER A 521 8.92 17.29 35.94
CA SER A 521 7.87 17.43 36.96
C SER A 521 6.44 17.14 36.47
N ASP A 522 6.28 16.85 35.17
CA ASP A 522 5.00 16.52 34.52
C ASP A 522 4.49 15.10 34.83
N GLY A 523 5.26 14.32 35.60
CA GLY A 523 4.93 12.96 35.99
C GLY A 523 5.02 11.95 34.84
N LYS A 524 5.68 12.29 33.74
CA LYS A 524 5.94 11.40 32.61
C LYS A 524 7.42 11.06 32.55
N LEU A 525 7.74 9.85 32.11
CA LEU A 525 9.10 9.36 32.04
C LEU A 525 9.41 8.71 30.69
N ASN A 526 10.34 9.27 29.92
CA ASN A 526 10.91 8.67 28.72
C ASN A 526 12.21 7.94 29.06
N LEU A 527 12.10 6.69 29.52
CA LEU A 527 13.27 5.88 29.89
C LEU A 527 14.27 5.75 28.74
N PRO A 528 15.58 5.72 29.05
CA PRO A 528 16.59 5.56 28.04
C PRO A 528 16.44 4.22 27.32
N GLN A 529 16.64 4.25 26.00
CA GLN A 529 16.54 3.04 25.17
C GLN A 529 17.58 2.01 25.62
N MET A 530 17.10 0.84 26.01
CA MET A 530 17.90 -0.30 26.42
C MET A 530 18.38 -1.09 25.21
N LEU A 531 19.68 -1.33 25.10
CA LEU A 531 20.29 -2.03 23.96
C LEU A 531 20.96 -3.31 24.45
N PHE A 532 20.59 -4.44 23.87
CA PHE A 532 21.13 -5.75 24.19
C PHE A 532 21.98 -6.25 23.01
N GLY A 533 23.28 -6.39 23.26
CA GLY A 533 24.23 -6.91 22.28
C GLY A 533 24.20 -8.44 22.21
N ASN A 534 24.92 -9.00 21.24
CA ASN A 534 25.10 -10.44 21.14
C ASN A 534 26.05 -10.93 22.24
N SER A 535 25.53 -11.64 23.24
CA SER A 535 26.30 -12.16 24.37
C SER A 535 25.95 -13.63 24.66
N PRO A 536 26.85 -14.43 25.26
CA PRO A 536 26.62 -15.86 25.49
C PRO A 536 25.40 -16.20 26.37
N ASP A 537 24.90 -15.22 27.11
CA ASP A 537 23.79 -15.28 28.04
C ASP A 537 22.52 -14.58 27.53
N PHE A 538 22.53 -14.14 26.27
CA PHE A 538 21.32 -13.78 25.56
C PHE A 538 20.49 -15.06 25.29
N PRO A 539 19.14 -15.03 25.46
CA PRO A 539 18.32 -13.88 25.85
C PRO A 539 18.14 -13.71 27.38
N GLN A 540 18.64 -14.64 28.20
CA GLN A 540 18.34 -14.68 29.64
C GLN A 540 18.69 -13.37 30.36
N TYR A 541 19.82 -12.75 30.04
CA TYR A 541 20.19 -11.48 30.67
C TYR A 541 19.27 -10.33 30.31
N MET A 542 18.76 -10.30 29.07
CA MET A 542 17.74 -9.32 28.66
C MET A 542 16.47 -9.50 29.48
N ILE A 543 16.03 -10.75 29.64
CA ILE A 543 14.88 -11.10 30.47
C ILE A 543 15.10 -10.61 31.90
N ASP A 544 16.25 -10.91 32.50
CA ASP A 544 16.57 -10.51 33.88
C ASP A 544 16.60 -8.99 34.08
N VAL A 545 17.13 -8.24 33.10
CA VAL A 545 17.17 -6.77 33.17
C VAL A 545 15.77 -6.18 33.02
N VAL A 546 15.01 -6.58 32.01
CA VAL A 546 13.70 -5.99 31.72
C VAL A 546 12.67 -6.38 32.79
N THR A 547 12.67 -7.62 33.26
CA THR A 547 11.80 -8.04 34.37
C THR A 547 12.24 -7.42 35.71
N GLY A 548 13.54 -7.19 35.90
CA GLY A 548 14.09 -6.51 37.08
C GLY A 548 13.77 -5.01 37.15
N LEU A 549 13.51 -4.37 36.00
CA LEU A 549 13.07 -2.98 35.92
C LEU A 549 11.64 -2.80 36.47
N ALA A 550 10.76 -3.79 36.31
CA ALA A 550 9.35 -3.65 36.67
C ALA A 550 9.13 -3.41 38.20
N PRO A 551 9.79 -4.13 39.13
CA PRO A 551 9.77 -3.80 40.55
C PRO A 551 10.32 -2.41 40.88
N ALA A 552 11.38 -1.96 40.21
CA ALA A 552 11.92 -0.61 40.44
C ALA A 552 10.92 0.47 40.00
N LEU A 553 10.30 0.29 38.83
CA LEU A 553 9.23 1.14 38.36
C LEU A 553 8.02 1.13 39.32
N ARG A 554 7.64 -0.03 39.86
CA ARG A 554 6.56 -0.12 40.86
C ARG A 554 6.83 0.74 42.09
N VAL A 555 8.07 0.70 42.62
CA VAL A 555 8.49 1.53 43.75
C VAL A 555 8.37 3.02 43.41
N ASP A 556 8.79 3.42 42.21
CA ASP A 556 8.71 4.83 41.81
C ASP A 556 7.28 5.28 41.52
N ILE A 557 6.40 4.43 41.02
CA ILE A 557 4.95 4.73 40.88
C ILE A 557 4.31 4.97 42.26
N GLU A 558 4.70 4.22 43.28
CA GLU A 558 4.13 4.32 44.63
C GLU A 558 4.66 5.52 45.42
N ASN A 559 5.92 5.91 45.18
CA ASN A 559 6.61 6.93 45.98
C ASN A 559 6.79 8.27 45.25
N SER A 560 6.70 8.29 43.93
CA SER A 560 6.85 9.48 43.09
C SER A 560 5.54 9.78 42.35
N ARG A 561 5.48 10.93 41.66
CA ARG A 561 4.28 11.34 40.88
C ARG A 561 4.28 10.77 39.45
N ILE A 562 4.89 9.61 39.23
CA ILE A 562 4.99 9.02 37.90
C ILE A 562 3.63 8.43 37.49
N THR A 563 3.05 9.00 36.45
CA THR A 563 1.75 8.62 35.89
C THR A 563 1.87 8.00 34.50
N GLY A 564 2.90 8.36 33.73
CA GLY A 564 3.14 7.83 32.39
C GLY A 564 4.59 7.41 32.21
N VAL A 565 4.82 6.30 31.48
CA VAL A 565 6.16 5.81 31.14
C VAL A 565 6.23 5.44 29.67
N ALA A 566 7.34 5.77 29.03
CA ALA A 566 7.77 5.25 27.75
C ALA A 566 9.09 4.52 27.93
N VAL A 567 9.20 3.34 27.33
CA VAL A 567 10.39 2.48 27.38
C VAL A 567 10.67 1.91 26.00
N ALA A 568 11.93 1.78 25.62
CA ALA A 568 12.35 1.14 24.38
C ALA A 568 13.44 0.11 24.64
N ILE A 569 13.30 -1.05 24.00
CA ILE A 569 14.19 -2.19 24.13
C ILE A 569 14.62 -2.61 22.73
N THR A 570 15.93 -2.72 22.48
CA THR A 570 16.48 -3.06 21.18
C THR A 570 17.44 -4.24 21.28
N TRP A 571 17.29 -5.21 20.38
CA TRP A 571 18.17 -6.37 20.25
C TRP A 571 18.31 -6.77 18.77
N GLN A 572 19.24 -7.66 18.48
CA GLN A 572 19.42 -8.19 17.13
C GLN A 572 18.80 -9.58 17.00
N HIS A 573 18.07 -9.82 15.91
CA HIS A 573 17.57 -11.13 15.52
C HIS A 573 17.66 -11.27 13.98
N ASP A 574 18.25 -12.37 13.51
CA ASP A 574 18.38 -12.72 12.09
C ASP A 574 18.82 -11.57 11.17
N GLY A 575 19.89 -10.87 11.59
CA GLY A 575 20.47 -9.75 10.83
C GLY A 575 19.69 -8.43 10.90
N LEU A 576 18.57 -8.38 11.60
CA LEU A 576 17.78 -7.16 11.81
C LEU A 576 17.90 -6.66 13.26
N LEU A 577 17.87 -5.34 13.44
CA LEU A 577 17.67 -4.71 14.73
C LEU A 577 16.18 -4.59 14.99
N THR A 578 15.73 -5.23 16.07
CA THR A 578 14.34 -5.16 16.53
C THR A 578 14.27 -4.21 17.70
N THR A 579 13.50 -3.14 17.56
CA THR A 579 13.17 -2.22 18.65
C THR A 579 11.71 -2.39 19.04
N LEU A 580 11.46 -2.82 20.27
CA LEU A 580 10.15 -2.79 20.90
C LEU A 580 10.06 -1.59 21.83
N SER A 581 9.17 -0.66 21.52
CA SER A 581 8.84 0.48 22.36
C SER A 581 7.45 0.32 22.97
N ILE A 582 7.28 0.64 24.25
CA ILE A 582 6.01 0.59 24.97
C ILE A 582 5.81 1.94 25.64
N ARG A 583 4.62 2.52 25.51
CA ARG A 583 4.25 3.78 26.15
C ARG A 583 2.83 3.70 26.70
N GLY A 584 2.61 4.21 27.90
CA GLY A 584 1.27 4.29 28.49
C GLY A 584 1.29 4.74 29.94
N LEU A 585 0.18 4.50 30.62
CA LEU A 585 0.06 4.65 32.07
C LEU A 585 1.10 3.79 32.77
N ALA A 586 1.78 4.36 33.76
CA ALA A 586 2.93 3.75 34.39
C ALA A 586 2.61 2.36 34.99
N ASP A 587 1.42 2.19 35.57
CA ASP A 587 0.99 0.91 36.15
C ASP A 587 0.67 -0.15 35.10
N LEU A 588 0.25 0.24 33.89
CA LEU A 588 0.03 -0.67 32.78
C LEU A 588 1.35 -1.07 32.12
N VAL A 589 2.27 -0.12 31.91
CA VAL A 589 3.62 -0.40 31.41
C VAL A 589 4.35 -1.37 32.34
N GLU A 590 4.27 -1.17 33.66
CA GLU A 590 4.86 -2.09 34.64
C GLU A 590 4.32 -3.52 34.51
N ARG A 591 3.00 -3.68 34.29
CA ARG A 591 2.38 -5.00 34.07
C ARG A 591 2.84 -5.65 32.77
N VAL A 592 3.00 -4.86 31.69
CA VAL A 592 3.57 -5.34 30.44
C VAL A 592 4.99 -5.84 30.67
N LEU A 593 5.86 -5.06 31.32
CA LEU A 593 7.25 -5.45 31.57
C LEU A 593 7.39 -6.78 32.33
N ARG A 594 6.48 -7.07 33.28
CA ARG A 594 6.45 -8.35 34.00
C ARG A 594 6.09 -9.55 33.13
N ARG A 595 5.15 -9.35 32.20
CA ARG A 595 4.59 -10.40 31.35
C ARG A 595 5.21 -10.44 29.95
N LEU A 596 6.13 -9.53 29.64
CA LEU A 596 6.59 -9.30 28.28
C LEU A 596 7.12 -10.58 27.62
N PHE A 597 7.99 -11.32 28.33
CA PHE A 597 8.59 -12.55 27.80
C PHE A 597 7.72 -13.80 27.99
N GLU A 598 6.49 -13.65 28.48
CA GLU A 598 5.45 -14.69 28.33
C GLU A 598 4.90 -14.71 26.90
N VAL A 599 4.98 -13.56 26.19
CA VAL A 599 4.40 -13.36 24.87
C VAL A 599 5.41 -12.97 23.79
N VAL A 600 6.59 -12.45 24.16
CA VAL A 600 7.69 -12.09 23.26
C VAL A 600 8.85 -13.04 23.47
N ASP A 601 9.23 -13.77 22.41
CA ASP A 601 10.47 -14.53 22.36
C ASP A 601 11.51 -13.72 21.55
N PRO A 602 12.55 -13.15 22.18
CA PRO A 602 13.56 -12.35 21.48
C PRO A 602 14.49 -13.18 20.59
N THR A 603 14.39 -14.52 20.64
CA THR A 603 15.14 -15.44 19.76
C THR A 603 14.36 -15.84 18.51
N GLU A 604 13.11 -15.39 18.39
CA GLU A 604 12.24 -15.63 17.24
C GLU A 604 11.95 -14.32 16.49
N ALA A 605 11.47 -14.46 15.25
CA ALA A 605 11.07 -13.32 14.43
C ALA A 605 9.89 -12.56 15.05
N ALA A 606 9.81 -11.25 14.82
CA ALA A 606 8.74 -10.41 15.34
C ALA A 606 7.36 -10.82 14.83
N SER A 607 7.30 -11.37 13.62
CA SER A 607 6.10 -11.97 13.04
C SER A 607 5.51 -13.13 13.86
N VAL A 608 6.33 -13.82 14.67
CA VAL A 608 5.88 -14.94 15.53
C VAL A 608 5.14 -14.45 16.78
N TRP A 609 5.58 -13.32 17.35
CA TRP A 609 5.09 -12.86 18.66
C TRP A 609 4.27 -11.57 18.64
N ILE A 610 4.17 -10.86 17.50
CA ILE A 610 3.37 -9.63 17.40
C ILE A 610 1.89 -9.85 17.76
N GLU A 611 1.32 -11.01 17.40
CA GLU A 611 -0.07 -11.34 17.72
C GLU A 611 -0.27 -11.58 19.23
N PRO A 612 0.52 -12.45 19.91
CA PRO A 612 0.54 -12.52 21.37
C PRO A 612 0.72 -11.18 22.08
N LEU A 613 1.65 -10.33 21.61
CA LEU A 613 1.85 -9.00 22.18
C LEU A 613 0.61 -8.12 21.99
N SER A 614 0.02 -8.11 20.80
CA SER A 614 -1.21 -7.37 20.50
C SER A 614 -2.37 -7.80 21.42
N GLN A 615 -2.50 -9.11 21.67
CA GLN A 615 -3.48 -9.63 22.62
C GLN A 615 -3.21 -9.16 24.05
N LEU A 616 -1.95 -9.13 24.50
CA LEU A 616 -1.59 -8.60 25.82
C LEU A 616 -1.94 -7.11 25.96
N ILE A 617 -1.64 -6.29 24.95
CA ILE A 617 -1.98 -4.86 24.96
C ILE A 617 -3.50 -4.66 25.01
N LYS A 618 -4.26 -5.40 24.19
CA LYS A 618 -5.74 -5.36 24.16
C LYS A 618 -6.37 -5.86 25.46
N GLU A 619 -5.76 -6.84 26.13
CA GLU A 619 -6.18 -7.34 27.44
C GLU A 619 -6.02 -6.26 28.54
N LEU A 620 -4.88 -5.56 28.55
CA LEU A 620 -4.54 -4.61 29.60
C LEU A 620 -5.19 -3.23 29.41
N ALA A 621 -5.39 -2.80 28.16
CA ALA A 621 -5.93 -1.49 27.82
C ALA A 621 -6.91 -1.56 26.64
N PRO A 622 -8.06 -2.23 26.79
CA PRO A 622 -9.04 -2.33 25.71
C PRO A 622 -9.61 -0.95 25.38
N THR A 623 -9.52 -0.53 24.12
CA THR A 623 -10.14 0.71 23.62
C THR A 623 -10.97 0.43 22.37
N GLY A 624 -12.07 1.17 22.23
CA GLY A 624 -12.92 1.13 21.03
C GLY A 624 -12.38 1.96 19.86
N PHE A 625 -11.39 2.84 20.09
CA PHE A 625 -10.88 3.79 19.11
C PHE A 625 -9.35 3.77 19.02
N PRO A 626 -8.80 4.04 17.81
CA PRO A 626 -7.37 4.15 17.60
C PRO A 626 -6.73 5.36 18.31
N THR A 627 -5.46 5.22 18.75
CA THR A 627 -4.68 6.38 19.21
C THR A 627 -4.16 7.23 18.04
N ILE A 628 -4.17 8.56 18.20
CA ILE A 628 -3.62 9.53 17.24
C ILE A 628 -2.35 10.22 17.74
N ASN A 629 -2.01 10.05 19.02
CA ASN A 629 -0.77 10.58 19.57
C ASN A 629 0.37 9.64 19.18
N LEU A 630 1.16 10.06 18.21
CA LEU A 630 2.28 9.31 17.66
C LEU A 630 3.63 9.97 17.99
N THR A 631 3.70 10.71 19.09
CA THR A 631 4.95 11.35 19.52
C THR A 631 6.07 10.30 19.58
N GLY A 632 7.17 10.62 18.91
CA GLY A 632 8.36 9.77 18.83
C GLY A 632 8.40 8.82 17.63
N VAL A 633 7.31 8.66 16.88
CA VAL A 633 7.23 7.66 15.78
C VAL A 633 8.31 7.88 14.70
N LEU A 634 8.67 9.13 14.40
CA LEU A 634 9.75 9.48 13.46
C LEU A 634 11.14 9.17 14.04
N GLN A 635 11.27 9.14 15.36
CA GLN A 635 12.43 8.66 16.10
C GLN A 635 12.36 7.15 16.34
N GLN A 636 11.42 6.46 15.67
CA GLN A 636 11.25 5.00 15.72
C GLN A 636 11.00 4.43 17.13
N ARG A 637 10.45 5.25 18.03
CA ARG A 637 10.11 4.86 19.41
C ARG A 637 8.98 5.72 19.93
N LEU A 638 8.12 5.19 20.78
CA LEU A 638 7.06 5.97 21.40
C LEU A 638 7.65 6.81 22.54
N MET A 639 7.28 8.09 22.62
CA MET A 639 7.72 9.01 23.67
C MET A 639 6.57 9.92 24.13
N TYR A 640 6.75 10.55 25.29
CA TYR A 640 5.98 11.71 25.73
C TYR A 640 6.68 13.00 25.31
N GLU A 641 5.90 14.04 25.02
CA GLU A 641 6.42 15.41 24.94
C GLU A 641 6.46 16.00 26.34
N HIS A 642 7.60 16.59 26.71
CA HIS A 642 7.73 17.33 27.95
C HIS A 642 7.44 18.81 27.72
N SER A 643 6.79 19.43 28.70
CA SER A 643 6.70 20.89 28.75
C SER A 643 8.00 21.46 29.33
N TYR A 644 8.79 22.16 28.51
CA TYR A 644 10.03 22.81 28.95
C TYR A 644 9.80 24.04 29.86
N GLU A 645 8.54 24.37 30.17
CA GLU A 645 8.20 25.44 31.12
C GLU A 645 8.24 24.97 32.59
N GLU A 646 8.28 23.65 32.83
CA GLU A 646 8.30 23.10 34.18
C GLU A 646 9.74 22.86 34.71
N PRO A 647 9.96 22.93 36.03
CA PRO A 647 11.27 22.67 36.64
C PRO A 647 11.79 21.26 36.33
N LEU A 648 13.08 21.17 35.97
CA LEU A 648 13.81 19.91 35.80
C LEU A 648 14.63 19.61 37.05
N THR A 649 14.52 18.40 37.58
CA THR A 649 15.40 17.92 38.65
C THR A 649 16.57 17.16 38.05
N MET A 650 17.79 17.48 38.47
CA MET A 650 19.01 16.81 38.01
C MET A 650 19.70 16.11 39.17
N ARG A 651 20.05 14.84 38.98
CA ARG A 651 21.01 14.14 39.85
C ARG A 651 22.33 13.98 39.13
N VAL A 652 23.37 14.47 39.77
CA VAL A 652 24.72 14.58 39.21
C VAL A 652 25.72 13.99 40.18
N ASP A 653 26.77 13.36 39.66
CA ASP A 653 27.88 12.91 40.50
C ASP A 653 28.63 14.12 41.10
N ALA A 654 29.29 13.93 42.25
CA ALA A 654 29.89 15.01 43.03
C ALA A 654 30.92 15.86 42.25
N SER A 655 31.63 15.25 41.29
CA SER A 655 32.56 15.94 40.39
C SER A 655 31.85 16.93 39.45
N ILE A 656 30.69 16.53 38.90
CA ILE A 656 29.85 17.36 38.04
C ILE A 656 29.13 18.42 38.87
N ALA A 657 28.67 18.08 40.08
CA ALA A 657 28.07 19.03 41.01
C ALA A 657 29.01 20.20 41.33
N GLN A 658 30.29 19.92 41.59
CA GLN A 658 31.31 20.95 41.82
C GLN A 658 31.56 21.82 40.58
N ALA A 659 31.56 21.22 39.38
CA ALA A 659 31.68 21.96 38.14
C ALA A 659 30.47 22.90 37.92
N LEU A 660 29.24 22.41 38.09
CA LEU A 660 28.01 23.20 37.95
C LEU A 660 27.88 24.32 38.99
N ALA A 661 28.26 24.04 40.25
CA ALA A 661 28.28 25.04 41.32
C ALA A 661 29.28 26.18 41.04
N SER A 662 30.39 25.91 40.35
CA SER A 662 31.39 26.93 40.00
C SER A 662 30.92 27.93 38.93
N VAL A 663 29.79 27.65 38.25
CA VAL A 663 29.23 28.48 37.17
C VAL A 663 27.87 29.10 37.52
N GLY A 664 27.41 28.98 38.77
CA GLY A 664 26.24 29.71 39.27
C GLY A 664 24.88 29.02 39.11
N VAL A 665 24.84 27.70 38.88
CA VAL A 665 23.60 26.91 38.98
C VAL A 665 23.22 26.79 40.47
N SER A 666 22.02 27.21 40.85
CA SER A 666 21.62 27.33 42.26
C SER A 666 21.32 25.97 42.90
N GLY A 667 21.74 25.77 44.16
CA GLY A 667 21.69 24.48 44.85
C GLY A 667 20.30 23.97 45.29
N SER A 668 19.20 24.64 44.92
CA SER A 668 17.85 24.11 45.15
C SER A 668 17.43 23.05 44.14
N ASP A 669 18.14 22.95 43.00
CA ASP A 669 17.78 22.10 41.85
C ASP A 669 18.75 20.91 41.68
N ILE A 670 19.68 20.71 42.63
CA ILE A 670 20.72 19.69 42.61
C ILE A 670 20.61 18.85 43.89
N VAL A 671 20.19 17.59 43.76
CA VAL A 671 20.21 16.61 44.87
C VAL A 671 21.53 15.85 44.81
N GLY A 672 22.47 16.21 45.69
CA GLY A 672 23.70 15.44 45.90
C GLY A 672 23.53 14.41 47.02
N GLU A 673 23.99 13.18 46.81
CA GLU A 673 24.13 12.21 47.90
C GLU A 673 25.34 12.56 48.78
N PRO A 674 25.24 12.44 50.11
CA PRO A 674 26.41 12.40 50.97
C PRO A 674 27.09 11.02 50.86
N ASP A 675 28.43 11.04 50.84
CA ASP A 675 29.36 9.90 50.69
C ASP A 675 28.98 8.58 51.39
#